data_AF-A0A958XM04-F1
#
_entry.id   AF-A0A958XM04-F1
#
_cell.length_a   1.000
_cell.length_b   1.000
_cell.length_c   1.000
_cell.angle_alpha   90.00
_cell.angle_beta   90.00
_cell.angle_gamma   90.00
#
_symmetry.space_group_name_H-M   'P 1'
#
loop_
_entity.id
_entity.type
_entity.pdbx_description
1 polymer ?
#
loop_
_entity_poly.entity_id
_entity_poly.type
_entity_poly.pdbx_seq_one_letter_code
_entity_poly.pdbx_strand_id
1 'polypeptide(L)'
;MPSFDPIIAEAYRRAALEGRDMYAFAGQMNRVKSQLVTEPDLYKQWDRLDDLIGDSIQSGDKAQDLQLLRQAYYEALAGIFTERILQAGADDAWHQWLAAFSEASFHWRLQALQALCSAPELDRKFGKKLDRYRQFIQLFLDRRWVETRPVFEQLADDETLPQEQRGYHHYVCGQIDLYFQYKYEVAKALFEKARDLLEGKPLGVHGLIEYYLKGPAREKDLDRALALAEEALALDPNHIASTIQKADVLVEKGQLAEAENLYRMASRKRPGYVQCYTRLIDLFGKEELFSKKENELPALMETVEQLDPHTSFLTRTDLGGVYQLQGEAYFQKAEACHNLAMEQYPEGIVALLNRGYFYLDYQQQAQKALNDFDAAQKKVPDAWECSLALGRANEALENWDTALKAYQKMQEILPSWERFTLVMASRCLLRLNRPDEAENALLAAWTLDHFDDSGALSELYDYAQNLYKKSEGPQPEKALELLERAAKARKSIPSDIAAGIANRQGHVNYYIEKYADALPFYQKAAGLEPSEPVYYTNQFDCLEKLYRANPEEATYSQAIKILDTAAGLAPQDASIVKKRRQLALVRHNPQLANLPVLYQLHVEVGQPLLSQITTDFISLQPEMMALTDALRNRIKERFAITLPGVRYRDISDGDGVYRFRMYETPVWLDSLPLAENETPKMAAVLEQLEHFATNYCLDLFVNYWDVDKEVPLLPNAELVHFTRVVMAMLAEQTPLPPLPDLHRQYRLLEGARQPVAAAVEQIRLWEKVRANLPGLQSGYGYIGLGDREEQLMISFLTGEGNARALALPLDFIRSFMGAIVRKTQEHEGQQIALVTRQEQLRPYLRSVLAALPQIPVLKTAELPSDASSRFLDPLVIDASDDALFMETYEDFQSNISPDTDKNQ
;
A
#
# COMPACT_ATOMS: atom_id res chain seq x y z
N MET A 1 15.22 58.75 -14.86
CA MET A 1 14.99 57.49 -15.60
C MET A 1 16.06 57.37 -16.66
N PRO A 2 16.59 56.18 -16.93
CA PRO A 2 17.39 55.97 -18.13
C PRO A 2 16.56 56.42 -19.34
N SER A 3 17.19 57.03 -20.34
CA SER A 3 16.48 57.21 -21.62
C SER A 3 16.13 55.83 -22.15
N PHE A 4 14.88 55.62 -22.53
CA PHE A 4 14.44 54.41 -23.22
C PHE A 4 14.91 54.40 -24.69
N ASP A 5 15.46 55.52 -25.18
CA ASP A 5 15.90 55.68 -26.57
C ASP A 5 17.13 54.82 -26.92
N PRO A 6 18.19 54.71 -26.09
CA PRO A 6 19.28 53.75 -26.31
C PRO A 6 18.82 52.29 -26.41
N ILE A 7 17.85 51.89 -25.58
CA ILE A 7 17.31 50.52 -25.57
C ILE A 7 16.63 50.22 -26.90
N ILE A 8 15.76 51.14 -27.34
CA ILE A 8 15.07 51.03 -28.61
C ILE A 8 16.06 51.08 -29.78
N ALA A 9 17.06 51.96 -29.74
CA ALA A 9 18.08 52.05 -30.79
C ALA A 9 18.86 50.73 -30.95
N GLU A 10 19.21 50.10 -29.84
CA GLU A 10 19.86 48.79 -29.85
C GLU A 10 18.94 47.68 -30.37
N ALA A 11 17.65 47.69 -29.99
CA ALA A 11 16.66 46.78 -30.55
C ALA A 11 16.51 46.96 -32.08
N TYR A 12 16.47 48.19 -32.58
CA TYR A 12 16.48 48.49 -34.02
C TYR A 12 17.74 47.98 -34.72
N ARG A 13 18.92 48.15 -34.10
CA ARG A 13 20.18 47.65 -34.64
C ARG A 13 20.15 46.14 -34.80
N ARG A 14 19.67 45.41 -33.78
CA ARG A 14 19.52 43.95 -33.80
C ARG A 14 18.53 43.49 -34.85
N ALA A 15 17.36 44.11 -34.92
CA ALA A 15 16.36 43.81 -35.93
C ALA A 15 16.89 44.00 -37.36
N ALA A 16 17.66 45.06 -37.60
CA ALA A 16 18.29 45.30 -38.89
C ALA A 16 19.35 44.25 -39.25
N LEU A 17 20.16 43.83 -38.27
CA LEU A 17 21.16 42.77 -38.46
C LEU A 17 20.54 41.40 -38.74
N GLU A 18 19.39 41.11 -38.16
CA GLU A 18 18.61 39.89 -38.42
C GLU A 18 17.78 39.97 -39.72
N GLY A 19 17.84 41.07 -40.47
CA GLY A 19 17.10 41.23 -41.72
C GLY A 19 15.58 41.33 -41.54
N ARG A 20 15.11 41.79 -40.37
CA ARG A 20 13.69 41.97 -40.08
C ARG A 20 13.07 43.09 -40.94
N ASP A 21 11.75 43.04 -41.13
CA ASP A 21 10.99 44.13 -41.74
C ASP A 21 10.99 45.35 -40.80
N MET A 22 11.84 46.33 -41.11
CA MET A 22 12.05 47.50 -40.27
C MET A 22 10.82 48.41 -40.16
N TYR A 23 9.90 48.39 -41.14
CA TYR A 23 8.67 49.18 -41.07
C TYR A 23 7.70 48.57 -40.06
N ALA A 24 7.48 47.25 -40.16
CA ALA A 24 6.64 46.52 -39.22
C ALA A 24 7.22 46.58 -37.79
N PHE A 25 8.53 46.35 -37.65
CA PHE A 25 9.25 46.44 -36.38
C PHE A 25 9.09 47.83 -35.75
N ALA A 26 9.26 48.90 -36.54
CA ALA A 26 9.09 50.26 -36.03
C ALA A 26 7.67 50.54 -35.52
N GLY A 27 6.65 50.03 -36.22
CA GLY A 27 5.26 50.12 -35.79
C GLY A 27 5.03 49.47 -34.42
N GLN A 28 5.60 48.29 -34.19
CA GLN A 28 5.49 47.55 -32.93
C GLN A 28 6.27 48.23 -31.80
N MET A 29 7.51 48.66 -32.04
CA MET A 29 8.33 49.35 -31.04
C MET A 29 7.68 50.65 -30.54
N ASN A 30 7.07 51.43 -31.43
CA ASN A 30 6.37 52.65 -31.03
C ASN A 30 5.16 52.38 -30.11
N ARG A 31 4.41 51.30 -30.37
CA ARG A 31 3.30 50.88 -29.51
C ARG A 31 3.80 50.44 -28.14
N VAL A 32 4.84 49.61 -28.10
CA VAL A 32 5.40 49.10 -26.84
C VAL A 32 6.06 50.20 -26.01
N LYS A 33 6.81 51.12 -26.65
CA LYS A 33 7.41 52.29 -25.99
C LYS A 33 6.39 53.06 -25.16
N SER A 34 5.20 53.32 -25.73
CA SER A 34 4.16 54.08 -25.04
C SER A 34 3.61 53.39 -23.78
N GLN A 35 3.72 52.06 -23.69
CA GLN A 35 3.27 51.26 -22.56
C GLN A 35 4.34 51.08 -21.47
N LEU A 36 5.62 51.16 -21.82
CA LEU A 36 6.72 50.95 -20.87
C LEU A 36 7.19 52.25 -20.20
N VAL A 37 7.11 53.40 -20.89
CA VAL A 37 7.63 54.69 -20.39
C VAL A 37 6.87 55.22 -19.16
N THR A 38 5.67 54.71 -18.87
CA THR A 38 4.85 55.15 -17.73
C THR A 38 5.22 54.50 -16.39
N GLU A 39 5.97 53.40 -16.39
CA GLU A 39 6.35 52.65 -15.19
C GLU A 39 7.78 53.03 -14.76
N PRO A 40 8.00 53.69 -13.61
CA PRO A 40 9.35 54.07 -13.17
C PRO A 40 10.25 52.90 -12.74
N ASP A 41 9.67 51.76 -12.35
CA ASP A 41 10.40 50.59 -11.85
C ASP A 41 10.89 49.71 -13.01
N LEU A 42 12.20 49.49 -13.05
CA LEU A 42 12.87 48.79 -14.14
C LEU A 42 12.54 47.30 -14.20
N TYR A 43 12.25 46.66 -13.08
CA TYR A 43 11.84 45.25 -13.04
C TYR A 43 10.37 45.11 -13.39
N LYS A 44 9.51 46.04 -12.99
CA LYS A 44 8.10 46.07 -13.45
C LYS A 44 7.96 46.35 -14.94
N GLN A 45 8.83 47.19 -15.50
CA GLN A 45 8.93 47.35 -16.96
C GLN A 45 9.33 46.04 -17.64
N TRP A 46 10.26 45.27 -17.06
CA TRP A 46 10.64 43.96 -17.58
C TRP A 46 9.46 42.99 -17.53
N ASP A 47 8.80 42.88 -16.37
CA ASP A 47 7.58 42.09 -16.18
C ASP A 47 6.52 42.42 -17.25
N ARG A 48 6.31 43.72 -17.51
CA ARG A 48 5.36 44.18 -18.52
C ARG A 48 5.80 43.79 -19.94
N LEU A 49 7.10 43.85 -20.23
CA LEU A 49 7.63 43.41 -21.52
C LEU A 49 7.47 41.90 -21.71
N ASP A 50 7.69 41.10 -20.66
CA ASP A 50 7.42 39.66 -20.69
C ASP A 50 5.93 39.39 -20.96
N ASP A 51 5.02 40.15 -20.33
CA ASP A 51 3.58 40.03 -20.61
C ASP A 51 3.24 40.38 -22.07
N LEU A 52 3.84 41.42 -22.63
CA LEU A 52 3.63 41.78 -24.04
C LEU A 52 4.15 40.70 -25.00
N ILE A 53 5.24 40.02 -24.65
CA ILE A 53 5.73 38.84 -25.38
C ILE A 53 4.69 37.72 -25.27
N GLY A 54 4.21 37.42 -24.06
CA GLY A 54 3.19 36.41 -23.82
C GLY A 54 1.88 36.65 -24.59
N ASP A 55 1.38 37.89 -24.58
CA ASP A 55 0.22 38.30 -25.36
C ASP A 55 0.45 38.06 -26.87
N SER A 56 1.64 38.41 -27.37
CA SER A 56 2.01 38.22 -28.78
C SER A 56 2.08 36.75 -29.16
N ILE A 57 2.56 35.87 -28.27
CA ILE A 57 2.57 34.42 -28.48
C ILE A 57 1.13 33.90 -28.59
N GLN A 58 0.26 34.31 -27.66
CA GLN A 58 -1.14 33.86 -27.64
C GLN A 58 -1.96 34.38 -28.84
N SER A 59 -1.64 35.57 -29.37
CA SER A 59 -2.30 36.14 -30.55
C SER A 59 -1.74 35.65 -31.89
N GLY A 60 -0.62 34.91 -31.89
CA GLY A 60 0.10 34.53 -33.11
C GLY A 60 0.84 35.68 -33.79
N ASP A 61 1.10 36.77 -33.06
CA ASP A 61 1.88 37.92 -33.52
C ASP A 61 3.40 37.66 -33.44
N LYS A 62 4.21 38.59 -33.98
CA LYS A 62 5.68 38.50 -33.99
C LYS A 62 6.28 38.74 -32.60
N ALA A 63 6.20 37.73 -31.72
CA ALA A 63 6.82 37.77 -30.39
C ALA A 63 8.36 37.95 -30.44
N GLN A 64 8.99 37.47 -31.52
CA GLN A 64 10.44 37.55 -31.73
C GLN A 64 10.97 38.99 -31.75
N ASP A 65 10.19 39.92 -32.32
CA ASP A 65 10.57 41.34 -32.37
C ASP A 65 10.62 41.96 -30.95
N LEU A 66 9.73 41.51 -30.06
CA LEU A 66 9.73 41.92 -28.64
C LEU A 66 10.82 41.22 -27.82
N GLN A 67 11.20 39.99 -28.19
CA GLN A 67 12.34 39.30 -27.58
C GLN A 67 13.65 40.05 -27.87
N LEU A 68 13.82 40.63 -29.07
CA LEU A 68 14.96 41.51 -29.37
C LEU A 68 14.97 42.76 -28.50
N LEU A 69 13.81 43.38 -28.29
CA LEU A 69 13.68 44.51 -27.38
C LEU A 69 14.02 44.12 -25.94
N ARG A 70 13.57 42.95 -25.47
CA ARG A 70 13.91 42.43 -24.14
C ARG A 70 15.41 42.21 -23.99
N GLN A 71 16.07 41.71 -25.04
CA GLN A 71 17.50 41.51 -25.04
C GLN A 71 18.26 42.84 -24.89
N ALA A 72 17.88 43.84 -25.68
CA ALA A 72 18.43 45.18 -25.57
C ALA A 72 18.13 45.82 -24.20
N TYR A 73 16.94 45.54 -23.65
CA TYR A 73 16.49 46.10 -22.37
C TYR A 73 17.38 45.66 -21.20
N TYR A 74 17.64 44.36 -21.05
CA TYR A 74 18.46 43.91 -19.92
C TYR A 74 19.94 44.32 -20.06
N GLU A 75 20.49 44.40 -21.27
CA GLU A 75 21.86 44.90 -21.48
C GLU A 75 21.98 46.35 -21.03
N ALA A 76 20.98 47.16 -21.34
CA ALA A 76 20.92 48.53 -20.87
C ALA A 76 20.77 48.61 -19.34
N LEU A 77 19.92 47.76 -18.73
CA LEU A 77 19.80 47.66 -17.27
C LEU A 77 21.13 47.37 -16.61
N ALA A 78 21.89 46.42 -17.14
CA ALA A 78 23.21 46.09 -16.65
C ALA A 78 24.17 47.28 -16.73
N GLY A 79 24.13 48.04 -17.83
CA GLY A 79 24.89 49.28 -17.99
C GLY A 79 24.52 50.34 -16.94
N ILE A 80 23.23 50.55 -16.71
CA ILE A 80 22.71 51.50 -15.72
C ILE A 80 23.17 51.13 -14.30
N PHE A 81 23.04 49.85 -13.92
CA PHE A 81 23.51 49.38 -12.63
C PHE A 81 25.02 49.54 -12.50
N THR A 82 25.77 49.16 -13.53
CA THR A 82 27.23 49.30 -13.57
C THR A 82 27.65 50.74 -13.39
N GLU A 83 27.08 51.69 -14.14
CA GLU A 83 27.39 53.11 -14.03
C GLU A 83 27.10 53.65 -12.62
N ARG A 84 25.92 53.33 -12.06
CA ARG A 84 25.54 53.75 -10.71
C ARG A 84 26.53 53.24 -9.66
N ILE A 85 26.93 51.97 -9.74
CA ILE A 85 27.89 51.33 -8.83
C ILE A 85 29.29 51.94 -8.99
N LEU A 86 29.68 52.33 -10.21
CA LEU A 86 30.97 52.97 -10.46
C LEU A 86 31.02 54.41 -9.94
N GLN A 87 29.92 55.15 -10.04
CA GLN A 87 29.77 56.52 -9.54
C GLN A 87 29.67 56.61 -8.00
N ALA A 88 29.33 55.51 -7.34
CA ALA A 88 29.35 55.41 -5.89
C ALA A 88 30.77 55.58 -5.30
N GLY A 89 30.85 56.20 -4.12
CA GLY A 89 32.09 56.31 -3.35
C GLY A 89 32.73 54.95 -3.07
N ALA A 90 34.04 54.91 -2.82
CA ALA A 90 34.79 53.66 -2.68
C ALA A 90 34.23 52.73 -1.59
N ASP A 91 33.80 53.29 -0.47
CA ASP A 91 33.24 52.55 0.67
C ASP A 91 31.81 52.02 0.40
N ASP A 92 31.07 52.66 -0.52
CA ASP A 92 29.64 52.38 -0.78
C ASP A 92 29.42 51.52 -2.04
N ALA A 93 30.37 51.51 -2.98
CA ALA A 93 30.23 50.83 -4.26
C ALA A 93 29.94 49.32 -4.14
N TRP A 94 30.57 48.65 -3.16
CA TRP A 94 30.31 47.22 -2.94
C TRP A 94 28.91 46.97 -2.37
N HIS A 95 28.43 47.82 -1.46
CA HIS A 95 27.06 47.74 -0.93
C HIS A 95 26.03 47.97 -2.03
N GLN A 96 26.24 48.95 -2.91
CA GLN A 96 25.36 49.17 -4.06
C GLN A 96 25.36 47.98 -5.04
N TRP A 97 26.52 47.34 -5.24
CA TRP A 97 26.59 46.13 -6.05
C TRP A 97 25.79 44.99 -5.40
N LEU A 98 25.96 44.78 -4.09
CA LEU A 98 25.26 43.72 -3.36
C LEU A 98 23.74 43.95 -3.35
N ALA A 99 23.29 45.20 -3.20
CA ALA A 99 21.89 45.57 -3.29
C ALA A 99 21.31 45.30 -4.68
N ALA A 100 22.04 45.66 -5.76
CA ALA A 100 21.61 45.37 -7.12
C ALA A 100 21.58 43.86 -7.42
N PHE A 101 22.55 43.11 -6.90
CA PHE A 101 22.58 41.65 -7.01
C PHE A 101 21.38 41.03 -6.28
N SER A 102 21.13 41.46 -5.04
CA SER A 102 20.01 41.03 -4.22
C SER A 102 18.66 41.33 -4.87
N GLU A 103 18.49 42.51 -5.45
CA GLU A 103 17.28 42.92 -6.19
C GLU A 103 17.07 42.06 -7.46
N ALA A 104 18.13 41.81 -8.23
CA ALA A 104 18.07 40.93 -9.39
C ALA A 104 17.71 39.48 -9.00
N SER A 105 18.22 38.98 -7.87
CA SER A 105 17.87 37.66 -7.33
C SER A 105 16.42 37.61 -6.83
N PHE A 106 15.94 38.67 -6.17
CA PHE A 106 14.54 38.82 -5.73
C PHE A 106 13.56 38.70 -6.91
N HIS A 107 13.89 39.31 -8.04
CA HIS A 107 13.08 39.26 -9.26
C HIS A 107 13.39 38.09 -10.20
N TRP A 108 14.22 37.12 -9.80
CA TRP A 108 14.63 35.97 -10.63
C TRP A 108 15.21 36.36 -12.01
N ARG A 109 15.96 37.48 -12.10
CA ARG A 109 16.53 37.99 -13.36
C ARG A 109 17.96 37.51 -13.58
N LEU A 110 18.10 36.27 -14.06
CA LEU A 110 19.39 35.63 -14.30
C LEU A 110 20.34 36.46 -15.18
N GLN A 111 19.83 37.07 -16.24
CA GLN A 111 20.64 37.88 -17.16
C GLN A 111 21.20 39.12 -16.46
N ALA A 112 20.45 39.72 -15.52
CA ALA A 112 20.94 40.84 -14.72
C ALA A 112 22.05 40.38 -13.75
N LEU A 113 21.89 39.21 -13.11
CA LEU A 113 22.92 38.62 -12.26
C LEU A 113 24.22 38.35 -13.04
N GLN A 114 24.09 37.75 -14.22
CA GLN A 114 25.22 37.48 -15.13
C GLN A 114 25.94 38.76 -15.52
N ALA A 115 25.20 39.80 -15.88
CA ALA A 115 25.78 41.05 -16.32
C ALA A 115 26.51 41.78 -15.18
N LEU A 116 25.94 41.79 -13.97
CA LEU A 116 26.59 42.34 -12.76
C LEU A 116 27.90 41.64 -12.41
N CYS A 117 28.04 40.37 -12.78
CA CYS A 117 29.24 39.56 -12.54
C CYS A 117 30.25 39.56 -13.69
N SER A 118 29.86 40.00 -14.89
CA SER A 118 30.70 39.93 -16.10
C SER A 118 31.12 41.30 -16.65
N ALA A 119 30.56 42.41 -16.15
CA ALA A 119 30.94 43.75 -16.56
C ALA A 119 32.45 44.02 -16.33
N PRO A 120 33.23 44.34 -17.38
CA PRO A 120 34.69 44.53 -17.28
C PRO A 120 35.11 45.61 -16.27
N GLU A 121 34.33 46.67 -16.14
CA GLU A 121 34.58 47.77 -15.22
C GLU A 121 34.40 47.35 -13.76
N LEU A 122 33.35 46.55 -13.48
CA LEU A 122 33.10 45.98 -12.16
C LEU A 122 34.15 44.92 -11.82
N ASP A 123 34.58 44.12 -12.80
CA ASP A 123 35.66 43.16 -12.62
C ASP A 123 36.98 43.85 -12.27
N ARG A 124 37.33 44.96 -12.95
CA ARG A 124 38.49 45.78 -12.56
C ARG A 124 38.37 46.36 -11.16
N LYS A 125 37.16 46.74 -10.73
CA LYS A 125 36.92 47.40 -9.43
C LYS A 125 36.88 46.40 -8.26
N PHE A 126 36.23 45.25 -8.43
CA PHE A 126 35.97 44.29 -7.35
C PHE A 126 36.77 42.99 -7.47
N GLY A 127 37.25 42.65 -8.67
CA GLY A 127 38.08 41.48 -8.96
C GLY A 127 37.53 40.20 -8.35
N LYS A 128 38.36 39.56 -7.51
CA LYS A 128 38.04 38.28 -6.87
C LYS A 128 36.76 38.26 -6.04
N LYS A 129 36.26 39.42 -5.58
CA LYS A 129 34.97 39.46 -4.86
C LYS A 129 33.82 38.93 -5.72
N LEU A 130 33.88 39.08 -7.04
CA LEU A 130 32.85 38.62 -7.97
C LEU A 130 32.92 37.10 -8.24
N ASP A 131 34.06 36.45 -7.99
CA ASP A 131 34.25 35.02 -8.32
C ASP A 131 33.23 34.13 -7.59
N ARG A 132 32.94 34.43 -6.33
CA ARG A 132 31.92 33.71 -5.54
C ARG A 132 30.52 33.81 -6.17
N TYR A 133 30.17 34.97 -6.73
CA TYR A 133 28.85 35.20 -7.32
C TYR A 133 28.75 34.66 -8.75
N ARG A 134 29.85 34.64 -9.50
CA ARG A 134 29.94 33.88 -10.77
C ARG A 134 29.70 32.40 -10.52
N GLN A 135 30.33 31.85 -9.49
CA GLN A 135 30.12 30.46 -9.09
C GLN A 135 28.66 30.22 -8.67
N PHE A 136 28.06 31.12 -7.88
CA PHE A 136 26.65 31.04 -7.51
C PHE A 136 25.72 30.95 -8.72
N ILE A 137 25.94 31.78 -9.75
CA ILE A 137 25.12 31.78 -10.97
C ILE A 137 25.21 30.43 -11.69
N GLN A 138 26.40 29.83 -11.75
CA GLN A 138 26.59 28.51 -12.34
C GLN A 138 25.86 27.43 -11.51
N LEU A 139 26.02 27.44 -10.20
CA LEU A 139 25.32 26.52 -9.29
C LEU A 139 23.80 26.63 -9.42
N PHE A 140 23.29 27.85 -9.56
CA PHE A 140 21.87 28.13 -9.78
C PHE A 140 21.36 27.50 -11.10
N LEU A 141 22.09 27.68 -12.20
CA LEU A 141 21.77 27.07 -13.51
C LEU A 141 21.80 25.55 -13.46
N ASP A 142 22.71 24.98 -12.68
CA ASP A 142 22.85 23.54 -12.49
C ASP A 142 21.85 22.95 -11.47
N ARG A 143 20.91 23.75 -10.92
CA ARG A 143 19.97 23.37 -9.84
C ARG A 143 20.66 22.84 -8.58
N ARG A 144 21.91 23.24 -8.32
CA ARG A 144 22.69 22.90 -7.12
C ARG A 144 22.29 23.76 -5.92
N TRP A 145 21.04 23.63 -5.51
CA TRP A 145 20.37 24.54 -4.57
C TRP A 145 21.04 24.57 -3.19
N VAL A 146 21.48 23.42 -2.69
CA VAL A 146 22.15 23.30 -1.38
C VAL A 146 23.40 24.18 -1.32
N GLU A 147 24.18 24.19 -2.40
CA GLU A 147 25.42 24.95 -2.53
C GLU A 147 25.19 26.45 -2.76
N THR A 148 24.00 26.84 -3.26
CA THR A 148 23.62 28.25 -3.38
C THR A 148 23.19 28.88 -2.03
N ARG A 149 22.74 28.05 -1.08
CA ARG A 149 22.17 28.49 0.21
C ARG A 149 23.04 29.51 0.96
N PRO A 150 24.38 29.36 1.08
CA PRO A 150 25.21 30.30 1.84
C PRO A 150 25.24 31.73 1.26
N VAL A 151 24.97 31.89 -0.04
CA VAL A 151 24.85 33.23 -0.65
C VAL A 151 23.50 33.85 -0.30
N PHE A 152 22.41 33.10 -0.39
CA PHE A 152 21.09 33.58 0.03
C PHE A 152 21.05 33.93 1.52
N GLU A 153 21.66 33.10 2.37
CA GLU A 153 21.74 33.35 3.82
C GLU A 153 22.51 34.65 4.11
N GLN A 154 23.64 34.88 3.43
CA GLN A 154 24.36 36.14 3.54
C GLN A 154 23.48 37.34 3.14
N LEU A 155 22.73 37.24 2.04
CA LEU A 155 21.83 38.33 1.60
C LEU A 155 20.64 38.51 2.56
N ALA A 156 20.19 37.45 3.22
CA ALA A 156 19.10 37.52 4.18
C ALA A 156 19.51 38.22 5.49
N ASP A 157 20.72 37.95 5.97
CA ASP A 157 21.23 38.48 7.23
C ASP A 157 21.93 39.85 7.09
N ASP A 158 22.19 40.33 5.88
CA ASP A 158 22.80 41.65 5.66
C ASP A 158 21.81 42.79 5.94
N GLU A 159 21.94 43.44 7.10
CA GLU A 159 21.09 44.54 7.55
C GLU A 159 21.20 45.81 6.70
N THR A 160 22.21 45.91 5.81
CA THR A 160 22.32 47.03 4.87
C THR A 160 21.37 46.90 3.68
N LEU A 161 20.80 45.71 3.46
CA LEU A 161 19.84 45.44 2.40
C LEU A 161 18.40 45.78 2.84
N PRO A 162 17.52 46.18 1.88
CA PRO A 162 16.11 46.41 2.17
C PRO A 162 15.43 45.22 2.84
N GLN A 163 14.57 45.50 3.82
CA GLN A 163 13.84 44.49 4.60
C GLN A 163 13.10 43.47 3.72
N GLU A 164 12.52 43.91 2.62
CA GLU A 164 11.82 43.04 1.67
C GLU A 164 12.73 42.02 0.98
N GLN A 165 13.90 42.47 0.52
CA GLN A 165 14.86 41.58 -0.11
C GLN A 165 15.36 40.54 0.89
N ARG A 166 15.65 40.97 2.13
CA ARG A 166 16.05 40.08 3.22
C ARG A 166 15.00 39.04 3.54
N GLY A 167 13.74 39.45 3.67
CA GLY A 167 12.61 38.56 3.92
C GLY A 167 12.44 37.51 2.82
N TYR A 168 12.58 37.91 1.56
CA TYR A 168 12.58 36.97 0.43
C TYR A 168 13.74 35.98 0.48
N HIS A 169 14.96 36.42 0.79
CA HIS A 169 16.11 35.51 0.86
C HIS A 169 16.00 34.52 2.02
N HIS A 170 15.39 34.91 3.15
CA HIS A 170 15.01 33.95 4.20
C HIS A 170 14.00 32.92 3.70
N TYR A 171 13.00 33.35 2.92
CA TYR A 171 12.06 32.44 2.27
C TYR A 171 12.78 31.46 1.34
N VAL A 172 13.70 31.91 0.48
CA VAL A 172 14.48 31.03 -0.41
C VAL A 172 15.35 30.05 0.38
N CYS A 173 16.03 30.50 1.45
CA CYS A 173 16.76 29.59 2.34
C CYS A 173 15.84 28.53 2.95
N GLY A 174 14.63 28.92 3.37
CA GLY A 174 13.62 28.01 3.89
C GLY A 174 13.17 26.99 2.84
N GLN A 175 12.99 27.39 1.57
CA GLN A 175 12.68 26.45 0.48
C GLN A 175 13.84 25.48 0.24
N ILE A 176 15.09 25.94 0.28
CA ILE A 176 16.25 25.06 0.13
C ILE A 176 16.28 24.01 1.25
N ASP A 177 16.02 24.44 2.48
CA ASP A 177 16.00 23.57 3.65
C ASP A 177 14.78 22.62 3.65
N LEU A 178 13.63 23.04 3.14
CA LEU A 178 12.42 22.23 2.99
C LEU A 178 12.58 21.13 1.92
N TYR A 179 12.96 21.49 0.70
CA TYR A 179 12.92 20.57 -0.45
C TYR A 179 14.21 19.78 -0.66
N PHE A 180 15.37 20.32 -0.28
CA PHE A 180 16.67 19.73 -0.64
C PHE A 180 17.50 19.29 0.57
N GLN A 181 17.18 19.76 1.77
CA GLN A 181 17.87 19.30 2.99
C GLN A 181 16.96 18.60 4.00
N TYR A 182 15.63 18.66 3.80
CA TYR A 182 14.63 18.09 4.70
C TYR A 182 14.78 18.54 6.16
N LYS A 183 15.29 19.76 6.36
CA LYS A 183 15.45 20.41 7.67
C LYS A 183 14.18 21.18 8.00
N TYR A 184 13.08 20.45 8.21
CA TYR A 184 11.73 21.04 8.32
C TYR A 184 11.61 22.12 9.39
N GLU A 185 12.16 21.92 10.59
CA GLU A 185 12.11 22.92 11.67
C GLU A 185 12.89 24.18 11.34
N VAL A 186 14.05 24.04 10.71
CA VAL A 186 14.87 25.17 10.26
C VAL A 186 14.13 25.94 9.17
N ALA A 187 13.55 25.22 8.21
CA ALA A 187 12.76 25.81 7.13
C ALA A 187 11.57 26.61 7.69
N LYS A 188 10.82 26.04 8.64
CA LYS A 188 9.68 26.71 9.29
C LYS A 188 10.09 27.99 10.00
N ALA A 189 11.17 27.95 10.79
CA ALA A 189 11.69 29.14 11.48
C ALA A 189 12.13 30.23 10.48
N LEU A 190 12.73 29.85 9.36
CA LEU A 190 13.09 30.77 8.29
C LEU A 190 11.84 31.37 7.61
N PHE A 191 10.79 30.59 7.40
CA PHE A 191 9.52 31.10 6.88
C PHE A 191 8.80 32.05 7.84
N GLU A 192 8.85 31.80 9.15
CA GLU A 192 8.34 32.73 10.17
C GLU A 192 9.13 34.04 10.16
N LYS A 193 10.47 33.96 10.11
CA LYS A 193 11.32 35.16 9.98
C LYS A 193 11.04 35.93 8.68
N ALA A 194 10.81 35.23 7.56
CA ALA A 194 10.41 35.83 6.30
C ALA A 194 9.05 36.55 6.42
N ARG A 195 8.08 35.94 7.10
CA ARG A 195 6.77 36.55 7.37
C ARG A 195 6.88 37.86 8.14
N ASP A 196 7.68 37.88 9.20
CA ASP A 196 7.89 39.07 10.02
C ASP A 196 8.54 40.22 9.21
N LEU A 197 9.51 39.89 8.36
CA LEU A 197 10.17 40.87 7.49
C LEU A 197 9.28 41.36 6.35
N LEU A 198 8.27 40.58 5.95
CA LEU A 198 7.35 40.84 4.86
C LEU A 198 5.92 41.09 5.37
N GLU A 199 5.77 41.62 6.59
CA GLU A 199 4.47 41.89 7.19
C GLU A 199 3.59 42.75 6.26
N GLY A 200 2.33 42.33 6.08
CA GLY A 200 1.37 42.98 5.19
C GLY A 200 1.61 42.76 3.70
N LYS A 201 2.56 41.90 3.30
CA LYS A 201 2.80 41.53 1.89
C LYS A 201 2.37 40.08 1.61
N PRO A 202 1.79 39.79 0.43
CA PRO A 202 1.38 38.42 0.06
C PRO A 202 2.51 37.40 0.17
N LEU A 203 3.74 37.78 -0.20
CA LEU A 203 4.91 36.91 -0.18
C LEU A 203 5.28 36.43 1.24
N GLY A 204 4.92 37.19 2.30
CA GLY A 204 5.31 36.86 3.67
C GLY A 204 4.77 35.53 4.18
N VAL A 205 3.66 35.05 3.63
CA VAL A 205 3.07 33.75 4.03
C VAL A 205 3.39 32.61 3.06
N HIS A 206 4.05 32.87 1.92
CA HIS A 206 4.31 31.85 0.89
C HIS A 206 5.11 30.66 1.41
N GLY A 207 6.16 30.92 2.20
CA GLY A 207 6.94 29.86 2.83
C GLY A 207 6.11 28.95 3.74
N LEU A 208 5.19 29.53 4.52
CA LEU A 208 4.29 28.76 5.39
C LEU A 208 3.23 27.97 4.59
N ILE A 209 2.74 28.51 3.47
CA ILE A 209 1.87 27.76 2.55
C ILE A 209 2.60 26.49 2.09
N GLU A 210 3.84 26.63 1.61
CA GLU A 210 4.64 25.50 1.13
C GLU A 210 5.00 24.52 2.25
N TYR A 211 5.30 25.02 3.46
CA TYR A 211 5.53 24.17 4.62
C TYR A 211 4.32 23.28 4.94
N TYR A 212 3.11 23.84 5.02
CA TYR A 212 1.91 23.05 5.30
C TYR A 212 1.48 22.17 4.12
N LEU A 213 1.93 22.50 2.90
CA LEU A 213 1.67 21.72 1.70
C LEU A 213 2.63 20.52 1.54
N LYS A 214 3.92 20.71 1.84
CA LYS A 214 5.03 19.80 1.48
C LYS A 214 5.93 19.39 2.65
N GLY A 215 5.67 19.90 3.85
CA GLY A 215 6.40 19.57 5.07
C GLY A 215 6.16 18.14 5.57
N PRO A 216 6.62 17.81 6.80
CA PRO A 216 6.56 16.45 7.32
C PRO A 216 5.11 15.99 7.45
N ALA A 217 4.85 14.69 7.26
CA ALA A 217 3.49 14.14 7.19
C ALA A 217 2.63 14.47 8.43
N ARG A 218 3.24 14.60 9.61
CA ARG A 218 2.55 14.98 10.86
C ARG A 218 2.09 16.44 10.89
N GLU A 219 2.72 17.31 10.12
CA GLU A 219 2.38 18.74 10.04
C GLU A 219 1.74 19.15 8.72
N LYS A 220 1.67 18.25 7.72
CA LYS A 220 0.97 18.50 6.45
C LYS A 220 -0.51 18.82 6.74
N ASP A 221 -0.93 20.04 6.40
CA ASP A 221 -2.27 20.57 6.65
C ASP A 221 -2.71 21.42 5.47
N LEU A 222 -3.46 20.79 4.56
CA LEU A 222 -3.91 21.42 3.31
C LEU A 222 -4.95 22.52 3.56
N ASP A 223 -5.71 22.46 4.65
CA ASP A 223 -6.71 23.48 4.98
C ASP A 223 -6.02 24.74 5.51
N ARG A 224 -4.99 24.56 6.34
CA ARG A 224 -4.15 25.68 6.79
C ARG A 224 -3.37 26.31 5.64
N ALA A 225 -2.81 25.51 4.74
CA ALA A 225 -2.16 26.01 3.52
C ALA A 225 -3.13 26.83 2.66
N LEU A 226 -4.37 26.36 2.50
CA LEU A 226 -5.41 27.07 1.75
C LEU A 226 -5.79 28.40 2.42
N ALA A 227 -5.99 28.41 3.73
CA ALA A 227 -6.31 29.63 4.48
C ALA A 227 -5.20 30.70 4.35
N LEU A 228 -3.93 30.29 4.40
CA LEU A 228 -2.80 31.20 4.18
C LEU A 228 -2.73 31.71 2.74
N ALA A 229 -3.06 30.89 1.74
CA ALA A 229 -3.17 31.34 0.35
C ALA A 229 -4.30 32.37 0.17
N GLU A 230 -5.41 32.20 0.87
CA GLU A 230 -6.52 33.16 0.91
C GLU A 230 -6.15 34.45 1.66
N GLU A 231 -5.40 34.36 2.76
CA GLU A 231 -4.81 35.53 3.44
C GLU A 231 -3.94 36.34 2.48
N ALA A 232 -3.05 35.67 1.72
CA ALA A 232 -2.18 36.33 0.76
C ALA A 232 -2.96 37.05 -0.36
N LEU A 233 -4.05 36.44 -0.84
CA LEU A 233 -4.93 37.03 -1.86
C LEU A 233 -5.85 38.11 -1.30
N ALA A 234 -6.14 38.11 0.00
CA ALA A 234 -6.85 39.21 0.65
C ALA A 234 -5.98 40.47 0.75
N LEU A 235 -4.66 40.31 0.89
CA LEU A 235 -3.69 41.41 0.85
C LEU A 235 -3.55 42.00 -0.57
N ASP A 236 -3.46 41.14 -1.59
CA ASP A 236 -3.48 41.56 -3.00
C ASP A 236 -4.22 40.52 -3.88
N PRO A 237 -5.46 40.82 -4.31
CA PRO A 237 -6.25 39.94 -5.18
C PRO A 237 -5.66 39.73 -6.59
N ASN A 238 -4.68 40.53 -6.99
CA ASN A 238 -4.00 40.42 -8.28
C ASN A 238 -2.59 39.82 -8.18
N HIS A 239 -2.18 39.37 -6.99
CA HIS A 239 -0.89 38.72 -6.82
C HIS A 239 -0.88 37.32 -7.45
N ILE A 240 -0.23 37.19 -8.61
CA ILE A 240 -0.26 35.98 -9.42
C ILE A 240 0.42 34.79 -8.74
N ALA A 241 1.56 35.01 -8.08
CA ALA A 241 2.23 33.94 -7.35
C ALA A 241 1.33 33.37 -6.24
N SER A 242 0.54 34.20 -5.53
CA SER A 242 -0.45 33.69 -4.56
C SER A 242 -1.59 32.91 -5.21
N THR A 243 -2.01 33.30 -6.42
CA THR A 243 -3.03 32.55 -7.19
C THR A 243 -2.52 31.15 -7.55
N ILE A 244 -1.24 31.05 -7.95
CA ILE A 244 -0.56 29.79 -8.22
C ILE A 244 -0.44 28.96 -6.94
N GLN A 245 -0.02 29.53 -5.82
CA GLN A 245 0.07 28.81 -4.54
C GLN A 245 -1.29 28.24 -4.12
N LYS A 246 -2.38 29.01 -4.27
CA LYS A 246 -3.74 28.50 -4.05
C LYS A 246 -4.05 27.30 -4.95
N ALA A 247 -3.71 27.39 -6.23
CA ALA A 247 -3.91 26.30 -7.17
C ALA A 247 -3.08 25.06 -6.81
N ASP A 248 -1.81 25.22 -6.42
CA ASP A 248 -0.93 24.14 -5.97
C ASP A 248 -1.54 23.40 -4.75
N VAL A 249 -2.16 24.14 -3.81
CA VAL A 249 -2.90 23.54 -2.68
C VAL A 249 -4.12 22.76 -3.17
N LEU A 250 -4.90 23.29 -4.12
CA LEU A 250 -6.05 22.59 -4.69
C LEU A 250 -5.67 21.32 -5.45
N VAL A 251 -4.50 21.30 -6.11
CA VAL A 251 -3.96 20.09 -6.75
C VAL A 251 -3.75 18.98 -5.71
N GLU A 252 -3.11 19.30 -4.57
CA GLU A 252 -2.88 18.34 -3.50
C GLU A 252 -4.19 17.90 -2.80
N LYS A 253 -5.25 18.72 -2.85
CA LYS A 253 -6.60 18.34 -2.40
C LYS A 253 -7.39 17.51 -3.43
N GLY A 254 -6.83 17.23 -4.60
CA GLY A 254 -7.49 16.51 -5.69
C GLY A 254 -8.51 17.34 -6.48
N GLN A 255 -8.58 18.65 -6.25
CA GLN A 255 -9.51 19.58 -6.90
C GLN A 255 -8.93 20.10 -8.23
N LEU A 256 -8.60 19.18 -9.13
CA LEU A 256 -7.78 19.45 -10.31
C LEU A 256 -8.40 20.46 -11.30
N ALA A 257 -9.72 20.43 -11.49
CA ALA A 257 -10.40 21.33 -12.43
C ALA A 257 -10.40 22.80 -11.94
N GLU A 258 -10.50 23.01 -10.63
CA GLU A 258 -10.43 24.34 -10.05
C GLU A 258 -9.00 24.88 -10.09
N ALA A 259 -8.01 24.02 -9.82
CA ALA A 259 -6.60 24.34 -9.99
C ALA A 259 -6.27 24.74 -11.45
N GLU A 260 -6.73 23.97 -12.45
CA GLU A 260 -6.57 24.32 -13.87
C GLU A 260 -7.12 25.71 -14.17
N ASN A 261 -8.33 26.02 -13.67
CA ASN A 261 -8.94 27.32 -13.90
C ASN A 261 -8.11 28.46 -13.28
N LEU A 262 -7.57 28.27 -12.07
CA LEU A 262 -6.70 29.25 -11.43
C LEU A 262 -5.38 29.44 -12.19
N TYR A 263 -4.73 28.37 -12.65
CA TYR A 263 -3.51 28.51 -13.47
C TYR A 263 -3.79 29.22 -14.80
N ARG A 264 -4.91 28.90 -15.47
CA ARG A 264 -5.29 29.58 -16.71
C ARG A 264 -5.73 31.03 -16.47
N MET A 265 -6.33 31.33 -15.33
CA MET A 265 -6.63 32.71 -14.94
C MET A 265 -5.33 33.49 -14.71
N ALA A 266 -4.37 32.88 -14.01
CA ALA A 266 -3.04 33.44 -13.80
C ALA A 266 -2.33 33.72 -15.12
N SER A 267 -2.32 32.77 -16.07
CA SER A 267 -1.71 32.97 -17.39
C SER A 267 -2.42 34.00 -18.27
N ARG A 268 -3.73 34.24 -18.08
CA ARG A 268 -4.43 35.35 -18.75
C ARG A 268 -4.12 36.72 -18.14
N LYS A 269 -3.92 36.78 -16.82
CA LYS A 269 -3.59 38.03 -16.12
C LYS A 269 -2.13 38.45 -16.33
N ARG A 270 -1.22 37.48 -16.34
CA ARG A 270 0.23 37.67 -16.57
C ARG A 270 0.72 36.66 -17.61
N PRO A 271 0.46 36.90 -18.90
CA PRO A 271 0.81 35.98 -19.98
C PRO A 271 2.31 35.77 -20.17
N GLY A 272 3.14 36.66 -19.61
CA GLY A 272 4.59 36.52 -19.58
C GLY A 272 5.13 35.70 -18.41
N TYR A 273 4.28 35.33 -17.45
CA TYR A 273 4.70 34.63 -16.25
C TYR A 273 4.85 33.12 -16.48
N VAL A 274 6.08 32.71 -16.81
CA VAL A 274 6.46 31.34 -17.21
C VAL A 274 5.91 30.27 -16.26
N GLN A 275 5.93 30.54 -14.95
CA GLN A 275 5.51 29.57 -13.92
C GLN A 275 4.04 29.12 -14.10
N CYS A 276 3.17 29.94 -14.69
CA CYS A 276 1.80 29.50 -14.98
C CYS A 276 1.75 28.32 -15.95
N TYR A 277 2.62 28.33 -16.97
CA TYR A 277 2.65 27.30 -18.00
C TYR A 277 3.37 26.04 -17.52
N THR A 278 4.44 26.19 -16.73
CA THR A 278 5.12 25.05 -16.11
C THR A 278 4.18 24.31 -15.15
N ARG A 279 3.38 25.04 -14.36
CA ARG A 279 2.35 24.44 -13.50
C ARG A 279 1.22 23.77 -14.26
N LEU A 280 0.84 24.28 -15.44
CA LEU A 280 -0.11 23.59 -16.32
C LEU A 280 0.48 22.29 -16.89
N ILE A 281 1.76 22.29 -17.26
CA ILE A 281 2.47 21.07 -17.69
C ILE A 281 2.47 20.03 -16.56
N ASP A 282 2.85 20.43 -15.34
CA ASP A 282 2.84 19.56 -14.16
C ASP A 282 1.43 18.99 -13.87
N LEU A 283 0.41 19.85 -13.94
CA LEU A 283 -0.99 19.46 -13.71
C LEU A 283 -1.48 18.47 -14.77
N PHE A 284 -1.17 18.71 -16.05
CA PHE A 284 -1.56 17.82 -17.14
C PHE A 284 -0.77 16.51 -17.13
N GLY A 285 0.35 16.46 -16.40
CA GLY A 285 1.06 15.22 -16.09
C GLY A 285 0.39 14.33 -15.06
N LYS A 286 -0.66 14.78 -14.37
CA LYS A 286 -1.42 13.95 -13.43
C LYS A 286 -2.20 12.86 -14.19
N GLU A 287 -2.16 11.63 -13.67
CA GLU A 287 -2.75 10.44 -14.31
C GLU A 287 -4.21 10.67 -14.74
N GLU A 288 -5.00 11.38 -13.93
CA GLU A 288 -6.41 11.65 -14.16
C GLU A 288 -6.68 12.61 -15.35
N LEU A 289 -5.69 13.45 -15.69
CA LEU A 289 -5.80 14.49 -16.71
C LEU A 289 -4.99 14.18 -17.97
N PHE A 290 -3.93 13.37 -17.86
CA PHE A 290 -2.95 13.20 -18.94
C PHE A 290 -3.59 12.82 -20.28
N SER A 291 -4.39 11.75 -20.31
CA SER A 291 -5.05 11.30 -21.55
C SER A 291 -5.93 12.36 -22.24
N LYS A 292 -6.48 13.31 -21.48
CA LYS A 292 -7.35 14.38 -22.01
C LYS A 292 -6.55 15.62 -22.45
N LYS A 293 -5.37 15.82 -21.87
CA LYS A 293 -4.60 17.07 -21.93
C LYS A 293 -3.25 16.93 -22.59
N GLU A 294 -2.80 15.72 -22.90
CA GLU A 294 -1.51 15.43 -23.53
C GLU A 294 -1.25 16.29 -24.78
N ASN A 295 -2.26 16.45 -25.63
CA ASN A 295 -2.13 17.22 -26.88
C ASN A 295 -1.85 18.71 -26.64
N GLU A 296 -2.09 19.25 -25.44
CA GLU A 296 -1.78 20.63 -25.08
C GLU A 296 -0.31 20.81 -24.66
N LEU A 297 0.38 19.74 -24.22
CA LEU A 297 1.74 19.82 -23.66
C LEU A 297 2.78 20.40 -24.63
N PRO A 298 2.82 20.05 -25.94
CA PRO A 298 3.80 20.62 -26.87
C PRO A 298 3.65 22.14 -27.02
N ALA A 299 2.41 22.64 -27.09
CA ALA A 299 2.15 24.08 -27.24
C ALA A 299 2.50 24.87 -25.96
N LEU A 300 2.26 24.28 -24.79
CA LEU A 300 2.70 24.86 -23.51
C LEU A 300 4.23 24.93 -23.45
N MET A 301 4.93 23.87 -23.86
CA MET A 301 6.39 23.84 -23.89
C MET A 301 6.96 24.88 -24.87
N GLU A 302 6.37 25.02 -26.06
CA GLU A 302 6.77 26.04 -27.04
C GLU A 302 6.58 27.47 -26.49
N THR A 303 5.49 27.69 -25.74
CA THR A 303 5.24 28.98 -25.06
C THR A 303 6.34 29.27 -24.03
N VAL A 304 6.72 28.27 -23.22
CA VAL A 304 7.82 28.39 -22.26
C VAL A 304 9.15 28.67 -22.94
N GLU A 305 9.47 27.99 -24.05
CA GLU A 305 10.70 28.21 -24.82
C GLU A 305 10.80 29.64 -25.37
N GLN A 306 9.68 30.23 -25.78
CA GLN A 306 9.66 31.62 -26.27
C GLN A 306 9.71 32.65 -25.13
N LEU A 307 9.03 32.38 -24.01
CA LEU A 307 9.05 33.28 -22.86
C LEU A 307 10.40 33.25 -22.15
N ASP A 308 11.02 32.09 -22.02
CA ASP A 308 12.27 31.91 -21.29
C ASP A 308 13.25 30.96 -22.01
N PRO A 309 13.87 31.43 -23.12
CA PRO A 309 14.74 30.60 -23.95
C PRO A 309 16.05 30.18 -23.26
N HIS A 310 16.41 30.79 -22.13
CA HIS A 310 17.68 30.52 -21.45
C HIS A 310 17.58 29.40 -20.43
N THR A 311 16.42 29.23 -19.82
CA THR A 311 16.17 28.21 -18.78
C THR A 311 15.04 27.24 -19.14
N SER A 312 14.47 27.32 -20.34
CA SER A 312 13.45 26.38 -20.84
C SER A 312 13.88 24.91 -20.81
N PHE A 313 15.18 24.61 -20.94
CA PHE A 313 15.72 23.24 -20.83
C PHE A 313 15.35 22.57 -19.50
N LEU A 314 15.15 23.35 -18.43
CA LEU A 314 14.70 22.86 -17.13
C LEU A 314 13.26 22.35 -17.20
N THR A 315 12.34 23.19 -17.71
CA THR A 315 10.93 22.79 -17.92
C THR A 315 10.83 21.62 -18.89
N ARG A 316 11.69 21.59 -19.91
CA ARG A 316 11.74 20.47 -20.86
C ARG A 316 12.15 19.16 -20.19
N THR A 317 13.05 19.24 -19.23
CA THR A 317 13.43 18.09 -18.40
C THR A 317 12.28 17.65 -17.49
N ASP A 318 11.57 18.62 -16.90
CA ASP A 318 10.38 18.35 -16.07
C ASP A 318 9.26 17.68 -16.91
N LEU A 319 9.04 18.12 -18.17
CA LEU A 319 8.14 17.48 -19.14
C LEU A 319 8.58 16.05 -19.51
N GLY A 320 9.88 15.80 -19.59
CA GLY A 320 10.42 14.44 -19.74
C GLY A 320 9.99 13.53 -18.60
N GLY A 321 10.08 14.02 -17.36
CA GLY A 321 9.57 13.33 -16.17
C GLY A 321 8.06 13.09 -16.21
N VAL A 322 7.28 14.06 -16.69
CA VAL A 322 5.83 13.91 -16.91
C VAL A 322 5.53 12.74 -17.84
N TYR A 323 6.18 12.65 -19.01
CA TYR A 323 5.98 11.54 -19.95
C TYR A 323 6.43 10.20 -19.37
N GLN A 324 7.55 10.17 -18.67
CA GLN A 324 8.09 8.98 -18.03
C GLN A 324 7.11 8.36 -17.02
N LEU A 325 6.42 9.17 -16.23
CA LEU A 325 5.44 8.71 -15.25
C LEU A 325 4.21 8.03 -15.88
N GLN A 326 3.92 8.27 -17.17
CA GLN A 326 2.78 7.67 -17.86
C GLN A 326 3.06 6.24 -18.38
N GLY A 327 4.28 5.74 -18.20
CA GLY A 327 4.65 4.38 -18.55
C GLY A 327 5.17 4.19 -19.98
N GLU A 328 5.31 2.92 -20.38
CA GLU A 328 6.13 2.50 -21.51
C GLU A 328 5.77 3.15 -22.85
N ALA A 329 4.48 3.45 -23.07
CA ALA A 329 4.00 4.09 -24.30
C ALA A 329 4.61 5.48 -24.54
N TYR A 330 5.10 6.15 -23.49
CA TYR A 330 5.60 7.52 -23.54
C TYR A 330 7.11 7.63 -23.34
N PHE A 331 7.81 6.50 -23.16
CA PHE A 331 9.25 6.48 -22.92
C PHE A 331 10.06 7.14 -24.04
N GLN A 332 9.64 7.00 -25.31
CA GLN A 332 10.31 7.69 -26.41
C GLN A 332 10.15 9.21 -26.34
N LYS A 333 8.99 9.72 -25.89
CA LYS A 333 8.78 11.16 -25.70
C LYS A 333 9.59 11.69 -24.52
N ALA A 334 9.67 10.93 -23.42
CA ALA A 334 10.50 11.25 -22.27
C ALA A 334 11.98 11.39 -22.67
N GLU A 335 12.52 10.38 -23.36
CA GLU A 335 13.90 10.38 -23.87
C GLU A 335 14.17 11.56 -24.81
N ALA A 336 13.24 11.83 -25.75
CA ALA A 336 13.37 12.96 -26.66
C ALA A 336 13.38 14.32 -25.94
N CYS A 337 12.59 14.48 -24.88
CA CYS A 337 12.60 15.69 -24.05
C CYS A 337 13.97 15.90 -23.40
N HIS A 338 14.52 14.87 -22.76
CA HIS A 338 15.85 14.95 -22.15
C HIS A 338 16.95 15.21 -23.18
N ASN A 339 16.90 14.57 -24.36
CA ASN A 339 17.88 14.80 -25.43
C ASN A 339 17.89 16.25 -25.88
N LEU A 340 16.71 16.80 -26.15
CA LEU A 340 16.58 18.19 -26.57
C LEU A 340 16.97 19.18 -25.45
N ALA A 341 16.73 18.85 -24.18
CA ALA A 341 17.23 19.65 -23.06
C ALA A 341 18.77 19.66 -23.00
N MET A 342 19.43 18.53 -23.27
CA MET A 342 20.91 18.48 -23.38
C MET A 342 21.44 19.24 -24.59
N GLU A 343 20.71 19.26 -25.71
CA GLU A 343 21.09 20.06 -26.88
C GLU A 343 21.01 21.57 -26.59
N GLN A 344 19.98 21.99 -25.84
CA GLN A 344 19.80 23.39 -25.43
C GLN A 344 20.84 23.84 -24.41
N TYR A 345 21.20 22.98 -23.44
CA TYR A 345 22.23 23.27 -22.45
C TYR A 345 23.26 22.15 -22.35
N PRO A 346 24.24 22.09 -23.27
CA PRO A 346 25.21 21.01 -23.32
C PRO A 346 26.09 20.93 -22.08
N GLU A 347 26.41 22.03 -21.41
CA GLU A 347 27.30 22.04 -20.24
C GLU A 347 26.62 21.51 -18.96
N GLY A 348 25.29 21.50 -18.90
CA GLY A 348 24.55 21.09 -17.71
C GLY A 348 24.53 19.59 -17.46
N ILE A 349 24.36 19.23 -16.19
CA ILE A 349 24.24 17.84 -15.75
C ILE A 349 22.79 17.40 -15.50
N VAL A 350 21.86 18.33 -15.35
CA VAL A 350 20.47 18.07 -14.94
C VAL A 350 19.74 17.12 -15.89
N ALA A 351 19.85 17.35 -17.21
CA ALA A 351 19.20 16.49 -18.20
C ALA A 351 19.85 15.09 -18.29
N LEU A 352 21.17 14.99 -18.11
CA LEU A 352 21.89 13.70 -18.02
C LEU A 352 21.44 12.91 -16.79
N LEU A 353 21.38 13.55 -15.62
CA LEU A 353 20.92 12.91 -14.38
C LEU A 353 19.47 12.43 -14.51
N ASN A 354 18.58 13.27 -15.05
CA ASN A 354 17.17 12.87 -15.19
C ASN A 354 16.97 11.75 -16.22
N ARG A 355 17.68 11.77 -17.37
CA ARG A 355 17.65 10.66 -18.32
C ARG A 355 18.29 9.38 -17.77
N GLY A 356 19.34 9.52 -16.96
CA GLY A 356 19.95 8.39 -16.28
C GLY A 356 18.98 7.75 -15.27
N TYR A 357 18.29 8.54 -14.45
CA TYR A 357 17.26 8.02 -13.53
C TYR A 357 16.06 7.43 -14.28
N PHE A 358 15.67 8.01 -15.41
CA PHE A 358 14.69 7.43 -16.32
C PHE A 358 15.09 6.03 -16.78
N TYR A 359 16.32 5.85 -17.26
CA TYR A 359 16.80 4.52 -17.66
C TYR A 359 16.87 3.55 -16.49
N LEU A 360 17.30 4.01 -15.31
CA LEU A 360 17.46 3.17 -14.12
C LEU A 360 16.12 2.68 -13.58
N ASP A 361 15.21 3.62 -13.29
CA ASP A 361 14.01 3.37 -12.48
C ASP A 361 12.82 2.90 -13.33
N TYR A 362 12.77 3.24 -14.62
CA TYR A 362 11.60 2.97 -15.48
C TYR A 362 11.89 2.00 -16.62
N GLN A 363 13.09 2.08 -17.22
CA GLN A 363 13.47 1.12 -18.28
C GLN A 363 14.31 -0.06 -17.78
N GLN A 364 14.71 -0.07 -16.50
CA GLN A 364 15.61 -1.07 -15.90
C GLN A 364 16.92 -1.27 -16.69
N GLN A 365 17.40 -0.22 -17.34
CA GLN A 365 18.61 -0.20 -18.16
C GLN A 365 19.77 0.44 -17.39
N ALA A 366 20.19 -0.22 -16.30
CA ALA A 366 21.20 0.31 -15.37
C ALA A 366 22.53 0.66 -16.05
N GLN A 367 22.94 -0.04 -17.11
CA GLN A 367 24.16 0.29 -17.86
C GLN A 367 24.05 1.61 -18.64
N LYS A 368 22.88 1.93 -19.21
CA LYS A 368 22.66 3.24 -19.86
C LYS A 368 22.65 4.36 -18.83
N ALA A 369 21.98 4.11 -17.70
CA ALA A 369 21.97 5.05 -16.58
C ALA A 369 23.40 5.36 -16.10
N LEU A 370 24.23 4.32 -15.92
CA LEU A 370 25.63 4.47 -15.52
C LEU A 370 26.41 5.36 -16.52
N ASN A 371 26.22 5.17 -17.83
CA ASN A 371 26.89 5.99 -18.84
C ASN A 371 26.53 7.49 -18.72
N ASP A 372 25.25 7.79 -18.48
CA ASP A 372 24.77 9.17 -18.33
C ASP A 372 25.29 9.79 -17.03
N PHE A 373 25.30 9.02 -15.94
CA PHE A 373 25.84 9.46 -14.66
C PHE A 373 27.35 9.67 -14.71
N ASP A 374 28.11 8.81 -15.40
CA ASP A 374 29.54 9.00 -15.65
C ASP A 374 29.80 10.25 -16.52
N ALA A 375 28.96 10.51 -17.52
CA ALA A 375 29.04 11.73 -18.32
C ALA A 375 28.78 12.99 -17.47
N ALA A 376 27.78 12.95 -16.59
CA ALA A 376 27.50 14.04 -15.66
C ALA A 376 28.66 14.26 -14.66
N GLN A 377 29.20 13.18 -14.08
CA GLN A 377 30.33 13.18 -13.16
C GLN A 377 31.62 13.74 -13.78
N LYS A 378 31.84 13.54 -15.09
CA LYS A 378 32.98 14.12 -15.82
C LYS A 378 32.87 15.64 -15.98
N LYS A 379 31.65 16.16 -16.12
CA LYS A 379 31.41 17.61 -16.24
C LYS A 379 31.54 18.30 -14.89
N VAL A 380 30.95 17.71 -13.85
CA VAL A 380 30.97 18.26 -12.50
C VAL A 380 31.43 17.18 -11.50
N PRO A 381 32.75 17.08 -11.26
CA PRO A 381 33.32 16.06 -10.38
C PRO A 381 32.87 16.10 -8.92
N ASP A 382 32.44 17.26 -8.43
CA ASP A 382 32.09 17.48 -7.04
C ASP A 382 30.59 17.74 -6.84
N ALA A 383 29.74 17.22 -7.75
CA ALA A 383 28.29 17.18 -7.58
C ALA A 383 27.89 15.95 -6.75
N TRP A 384 27.16 16.18 -5.66
CA TRP A 384 26.71 15.10 -4.79
C TRP A 384 25.63 14.24 -5.49
N GLU A 385 24.82 14.85 -6.37
CA GLU A 385 23.78 14.20 -7.16
C GLU A 385 24.37 13.12 -8.07
N CYS A 386 25.54 13.40 -8.66
CA CYS A 386 26.28 12.44 -9.48
C CYS A 386 26.77 11.27 -8.62
N SER A 387 27.29 11.53 -7.43
CA SER A 387 27.78 10.48 -6.52
C SER A 387 26.62 9.59 -6.04
N LEU A 388 25.46 10.17 -5.72
CA LEU A 388 24.24 9.43 -5.42
C LEU A 388 23.77 8.57 -6.60
N ALA A 389 23.70 9.17 -7.79
CA ALA A 389 23.24 8.52 -9.01
C ALA A 389 24.14 7.33 -9.40
N LEU A 390 25.47 7.52 -9.34
CA LEU A 390 26.46 6.47 -9.55
C LEU A 390 26.34 5.36 -8.51
N GLY A 391 26.11 5.69 -7.24
CA GLY A 391 25.84 4.72 -6.19
C GLY A 391 24.66 3.82 -6.55
N ARG A 392 23.51 4.42 -6.87
CA ARG A 392 22.27 3.70 -7.24
C ARG A 392 22.43 2.85 -8.51
N ALA A 393 23.08 3.38 -9.56
CA ALA A 393 23.32 2.61 -10.78
C ALA A 393 24.25 1.40 -10.53
N ASN A 394 25.28 1.56 -9.71
CA ASN A 394 26.18 0.46 -9.37
C ASN A 394 25.50 -0.57 -8.45
N GLU A 395 24.59 -0.17 -7.55
CA GLU A 395 23.76 -1.13 -6.80
C GLU A 395 22.89 -1.97 -7.75
N ALA A 396 22.24 -1.35 -8.75
CA ALA A 396 21.42 -2.07 -9.72
C ALA A 396 22.24 -3.02 -10.62
N LEU A 397 23.52 -2.72 -10.84
CA LEU A 397 24.48 -3.59 -11.53
C LEU A 397 25.20 -4.58 -10.60
N GLU A 398 24.86 -4.58 -9.31
CA GLU A 398 25.53 -5.36 -8.26
C GLU A 398 27.04 -5.10 -8.09
N ASN A 399 27.50 -3.93 -8.52
CA ASN A 399 28.87 -3.44 -8.34
C ASN A 399 29.05 -2.81 -6.96
N TRP A 400 28.89 -3.60 -5.89
CA TRP A 400 28.78 -3.12 -4.50
C TRP A 400 29.98 -2.31 -4.00
N ASP A 401 31.21 -2.64 -4.42
CA ASP A 401 32.42 -1.90 -4.02
C ASP A 401 32.45 -0.49 -4.61
N THR A 402 32.05 -0.36 -5.88
CA THR A 402 31.96 0.94 -6.56
C THR A 402 30.81 1.76 -5.99
N ALA A 403 29.67 1.14 -5.71
CA ALA A 403 28.53 1.80 -5.07
C ALA A 403 28.92 2.36 -3.68
N LEU A 404 29.59 1.55 -2.86
CA LEU A 404 30.09 1.98 -1.56
C LEU A 404 31.01 3.21 -1.66
N LYS A 405 31.97 3.20 -2.59
CA LYS A 405 32.87 4.34 -2.84
C LYS A 405 32.11 5.60 -3.26
N ALA A 406 31.07 5.45 -4.08
CA ALA A 406 30.24 6.57 -4.51
C ALA A 406 29.47 7.20 -3.32
N TYR A 407 28.90 6.38 -2.43
CA TYR A 407 28.24 6.87 -1.22
C TYR A 407 29.21 7.51 -0.21
N GLN A 408 30.42 6.97 -0.07
CA GLN A 408 31.48 7.58 0.74
C GLN A 408 31.89 8.95 0.19
N LYS A 409 32.07 9.08 -1.13
CA LYS A 409 32.35 10.36 -1.78
C LYS A 409 31.21 11.36 -1.58
N MET A 410 29.96 10.91 -1.66
CA MET A 410 28.80 11.76 -1.38
C MET A 410 28.85 12.31 0.05
N GLN A 411 29.22 11.49 1.04
CA GLN A 411 29.34 11.91 2.44
C GLN A 411 30.44 13.00 2.61
N GLU A 412 31.54 12.89 1.86
CA GLU A 412 32.61 13.90 1.86
C GLU A 412 32.13 15.25 1.28
N ILE A 413 31.31 15.21 0.22
CA ILE A 413 30.79 16.42 -0.45
C ILE A 413 29.65 17.06 0.35
N LEU A 414 28.74 16.23 0.91
CA LEU A 414 27.53 16.69 1.59
C LEU A 414 27.38 16.05 2.99
N PRO A 415 28.16 16.53 3.99
CA PRO A 415 28.12 15.98 5.35
C PRO A 415 26.75 16.09 6.03
N SER A 416 25.90 17.05 5.62
CA SER A 416 24.53 17.17 6.18
C SER A 416 23.64 15.96 5.87
N TRP A 417 24.00 15.14 4.88
CA TRP A 417 23.28 13.92 4.52
C TRP A 417 23.96 12.65 5.06
N GLU A 418 24.89 12.79 6.01
CA GLU A 418 25.68 11.69 6.56
C GLU A 418 24.84 10.49 7.01
N ARG A 419 23.70 10.73 7.66
CA ARG A 419 22.79 9.65 8.06
C ARG A 419 22.34 8.80 6.87
N PHE A 420 21.93 9.46 5.80
CA PHE A 420 21.46 8.79 4.58
C PHE A 420 22.60 8.01 3.92
N THR A 421 23.78 8.63 3.77
CA THR A 421 24.94 7.98 3.12
C THR A 421 25.45 6.79 3.92
N LEU A 422 25.44 6.85 5.26
CA LEU A 422 25.81 5.73 6.12
C LEU A 422 24.85 4.54 5.97
N VAL A 423 23.54 4.81 5.83
CA VAL A 423 22.55 3.76 5.55
C VAL A 423 22.81 3.11 4.21
N MET A 424 22.97 3.88 3.13
CA MET A 424 23.26 3.33 1.79
C MET A 424 24.59 2.55 1.76
N ALA A 425 25.63 3.07 2.41
CA ALA A 425 26.93 2.40 2.55
C ALA A 425 26.81 1.06 3.30
N SER A 426 25.99 1.01 4.37
CA SER A 426 25.78 -0.21 5.15
C SER A 426 25.14 -1.33 4.32
N ARG A 427 24.16 -1.01 3.45
CA ARG A 427 23.55 -1.97 2.52
C ARG A 427 24.59 -2.55 1.56
N CYS A 428 25.47 -1.72 1.00
CA CYS A 428 26.59 -2.18 0.17
C CYS A 428 27.56 -3.07 0.96
N LEU A 429 27.91 -2.69 2.20
CA LEU A 429 28.80 -3.46 3.07
C LEU A 429 28.25 -4.86 3.41
N LEU A 430 26.92 -4.97 3.63
CA LEU A 430 26.27 -6.26 3.82
C LEU A 430 26.38 -7.15 2.57
N ARG A 431 26.20 -6.59 1.37
CA ARG A 431 26.36 -7.34 0.10
C ARG A 431 27.82 -7.72 -0.17
N LEU A 432 28.77 -6.95 0.32
CA LEU A 432 30.22 -7.25 0.29
C LEU A 432 30.67 -8.24 1.38
N ASN A 433 29.76 -8.78 2.19
CA ASN A 433 30.07 -9.66 3.32
C ASN A 433 31.00 -8.99 4.35
N ARG A 434 30.79 -7.70 4.63
CA ARG A 434 31.48 -6.88 5.65
C ARG A 434 30.52 -6.44 6.77
N PRO A 435 29.95 -7.40 7.52
CA PRO A 435 28.85 -7.15 8.46
C PRO A 435 29.20 -6.21 9.62
N ASP A 436 30.41 -6.31 10.17
CA ASP A 436 30.79 -5.51 11.35
C ASP A 436 30.92 -4.02 11.00
N GLU A 437 31.37 -3.72 9.77
CA GLU A 437 31.42 -2.35 9.26
C GLU A 437 30.01 -1.81 8.95
N ALA A 438 29.14 -2.65 8.39
CA ALA A 438 27.74 -2.29 8.15
C ALA A 438 27.02 -1.96 9.46
N GLU A 439 27.20 -2.79 10.49
CA GLU A 439 26.65 -2.57 11.82
C GLU A 439 27.13 -1.26 12.44
N ASN A 440 28.44 -0.98 12.37
CA ASN A 440 28.99 0.28 12.88
C ASN A 440 28.43 1.49 12.12
N ALA A 441 28.29 1.39 10.79
CA ALA A 441 27.70 2.46 9.97
C ALA A 441 26.22 2.70 10.33
N LEU A 442 25.44 1.64 10.50
CA LEU A 442 24.04 1.73 10.91
C LEU A 442 23.87 2.30 12.32
N LEU A 443 24.71 1.89 13.27
CA LEU A 443 24.71 2.45 14.62
C LEU A 443 25.13 3.92 14.62
N ALA A 444 26.14 4.31 13.83
CA ALA A 444 26.52 5.71 13.66
C ALA A 444 25.36 6.52 13.07
N ALA A 445 24.72 6.03 11.99
CA ALA A 445 23.54 6.66 11.41
C ALA A 445 22.39 6.79 12.41
N TRP A 446 22.21 5.78 13.26
CA TRP A 446 21.23 5.80 14.34
C TRP A 446 21.58 6.83 15.41
N THR A 447 22.84 7.12 15.71
CA THR A 447 23.20 8.16 16.70
C THR A 447 22.99 9.60 16.25
N LEU A 448 22.85 9.84 14.93
CA LEU A 448 22.62 11.18 14.41
C LEU A 448 21.21 11.67 14.75
N ASP A 449 21.14 12.83 15.40
CA ASP A 449 20.00 13.31 16.17
C ASP A 449 19.07 14.19 15.32
N HIS A 450 18.09 13.59 14.64
CA HIS A 450 16.96 14.32 14.06
C HIS A 450 15.68 13.48 14.24
N PHE A 451 14.66 14.12 14.83
CA PHE A 451 13.31 13.59 14.99
C PHE A 451 12.56 13.68 13.64
N ASP A 452 12.86 12.77 12.72
CA ASP A 452 11.80 12.00 12.07
C ASP A 452 12.39 10.83 11.26
N ASP A 453 11.63 9.74 11.29
CA ASP A 453 11.68 8.55 10.43
C ASP A 453 12.90 7.61 10.46
N SER A 454 12.85 6.69 11.42
CA SER A 454 12.96 5.20 11.33
C SER A 454 13.90 4.47 10.34
N GLY A 455 14.49 5.08 9.31
CA GLY A 455 15.31 4.39 8.29
C GLY A 455 16.48 3.57 8.85
N ALA A 456 17.41 4.20 9.58
CA ALA A 456 18.56 3.49 10.14
C ALA A 456 18.18 2.43 11.18
N LEU A 457 17.15 2.67 11.99
CA LEU A 457 16.67 1.72 12.98
C LEU A 457 15.92 0.53 12.33
N SER A 458 15.15 0.79 11.27
CA SER A 458 14.50 -0.25 10.48
C SER A 458 15.54 -1.17 9.86
N GLU A 459 16.59 -0.62 9.26
CA GLU A 459 17.70 -1.41 8.70
C GLU A 459 18.44 -2.21 9.77
N LEU A 460 18.63 -1.65 10.97
CA LEU A 460 19.15 -2.40 12.13
C LEU A 460 18.23 -3.56 12.51
N TYR A 461 16.92 -3.35 12.50
CA TYR A 461 15.94 -4.41 12.80
C TYR A 461 15.92 -5.50 11.73
N ASP A 462 15.98 -5.13 10.46
CA ASP A 462 16.00 -6.08 9.35
C ASP A 462 17.31 -6.88 9.35
N TYR A 463 18.43 -6.22 9.64
CA TYR A 463 19.72 -6.90 9.81
C TYR A 463 19.70 -7.86 11.02
N ALA A 464 19.19 -7.41 12.18
CA ALA A 464 19.01 -8.28 13.35
C ALA A 464 18.11 -9.48 13.03
N GLN A 465 17.02 -9.26 12.27
CA GLN A 465 16.12 -10.33 11.83
C GLN A 465 16.83 -11.37 10.96
N ASN A 466 17.63 -10.91 10.00
CA ASN A 466 18.39 -11.80 9.12
C ASN A 466 19.42 -12.64 9.88
N LEU A 467 19.99 -12.14 10.99
CA LEU A 467 20.96 -12.89 11.79
C LEU A 467 20.36 -14.15 12.44
N TYR A 468 19.11 -14.10 12.93
CA TYR A 468 18.48 -15.25 13.58
C TYR A 468 17.55 -16.07 12.68
N LYS A 469 17.10 -15.54 11.53
CA LYS A 469 16.24 -16.27 10.57
C LYS A 469 17.00 -17.12 9.54
N LYS A 470 18.32 -16.99 9.42
CA LYS A 470 19.12 -17.78 8.47
C LYS A 470 18.93 -19.28 8.70
N SER A 471 18.69 -20.01 7.61
CA SER A 471 18.53 -21.48 7.62
C SER A 471 19.83 -22.20 7.97
N GLU A 472 20.97 -21.63 7.61
CA GLU A 472 22.30 -22.15 7.94
C GLU A 472 23.01 -21.21 8.93
N GLY A 473 23.19 -21.67 10.17
CA GLY A 473 23.94 -20.97 11.21
C GLY A 473 23.27 -19.68 11.73
N PRO A 474 22.08 -19.76 12.36
CA PRO A 474 21.46 -18.62 13.05
C PRO A 474 22.38 -18.10 14.15
N GLN A 475 22.49 -16.78 14.27
CA GLN A 475 23.33 -16.07 15.24
C GLN A 475 22.47 -15.19 16.16
N PRO A 476 21.59 -15.79 16.99
CA PRO A 476 20.69 -15.04 17.86
C PRO A 476 21.42 -14.20 18.91
N GLU A 477 22.59 -14.67 19.40
CA GLU A 477 23.40 -13.89 20.34
C GLU A 477 23.89 -12.58 19.71
N LYS A 478 24.35 -12.62 18.45
CA LYS A 478 24.76 -11.42 17.71
C LYS A 478 23.58 -10.48 17.45
N ALA A 479 22.40 -11.03 17.16
CA ALA A 479 21.17 -10.23 16.99
C ALA A 479 20.77 -9.51 18.29
N LEU A 480 20.87 -10.19 19.44
CA LEU A 480 20.58 -9.59 20.75
C LEU A 480 21.60 -8.52 21.12
N GLU A 481 22.89 -8.78 20.88
CA GLU A 481 23.97 -7.82 21.10
C GLU A 481 23.76 -6.54 20.26
N LEU A 482 23.43 -6.70 18.97
CA LEU A 482 23.12 -5.58 18.07
C LEU A 482 21.96 -4.72 18.60
N LEU A 483 20.86 -5.35 19.01
CA LEU A 483 19.69 -4.65 19.55
C LEU A 483 20.02 -3.95 20.88
N GLU A 484 20.85 -4.55 21.72
CA GLU A 484 21.33 -3.92 22.95
C GLU A 484 22.24 -2.71 22.67
N ARG A 485 23.15 -2.83 21.70
CA ARG A 485 23.98 -1.71 21.23
C ARG A 485 23.10 -0.59 20.68
N ALA A 486 22.08 -0.90 19.89
CA ALA A 486 21.13 0.09 19.36
C ALA A 486 20.38 0.82 20.49
N ALA A 487 19.97 0.12 21.54
CA ALA A 487 19.34 0.74 22.72
C ALA A 487 20.29 1.66 23.50
N LYS A 488 21.60 1.36 23.53
CA LYS A 488 22.63 2.14 24.24
C LYS A 488 23.26 3.24 23.39
N ALA A 489 23.08 3.21 22.08
CA ALA A 489 23.72 4.13 21.15
C ALA A 489 23.32 5.60 21.37
N ARG A 490 22.11 5.85 21.90
CA ARG A 490 21.61 7.19 22.24
C ARG A 490 21.54 7.39 23.74
N LYS A 491 21.82 8.62 24.20
CA LYS A 491 21.69 9.01 25.62
C LYS A 491 20.25 8.91 26.12
N SER A 492 19.28 9.19 25.24
CA SER A 492 17.85 9.08 25.50
C SER A 492 17.17 8.53 24.26
N ILE A 493 16.24 7.59 24.44
CA ILE A 493 15.37 7.07 23.39
C ILE A 493 13.91 7.26 23.82
N PRO A 494 13.02 7.66 22.91
CA PRO A 494 11.58 7.64 23.14
C PRO A 494 11.07 6.27 23.62
N SER A 495 10.00 6.29 24.42
CA SER A 495 9.42 5.08 25.04
C SER A 495 8.94 4.05 24.01
N ASP A 496 8.32 4.53 22.93
CA ASP A 496 7.85 3.73 21.78
C ASP A 496 9.02 3.03 21.08
N ILE A 497 10.14 3.73 20.89
CA ILE A 497 11.35 3.15 20.31
C ILE A 497 11.96 2.10 21.25
N ALA A 498 12.04 2.41 22.55
CA ALA A 498 12.53 1.46 23.54
C ALA A 498 11.67 0.19 23.61
N ALA A 499 10.34 0.34 23.49
CA ALA A 499 9.39 -0.77 23.41
C ALA A 499 9.58 -1.59 22.15
N GLY A 500 9.78 -0.93 21.00
CA GLY A 500 10.10 -1.57 19.72
C GLY A 500 11.37 -2.43 19.79
N ILE A 501 12.46 -1.92 20.38
CA ILE A 501 13.70 -2.69 20.56
C ILE A 501 13.47 -3.90 21.47
N ALA A 502 12.80 -3.71 22.61
CA ALA A 502 12.46 -4.81 23.52
C ALA A 502 11.62 -5.88 22.81
N ASN A 503 10.63 -5.49 22.03
CA ASN A 503 9.82 -6.42 21.26
C ASN A 503 10.65 -7.24 20.24
N ARG A 504 11.61 -6.61 19.55
CA ARG A 504 12.54 -7.30 18.65
C ARG A 504 13.45 -8.29 19.39
N GLN A 505 13.93 -7.94 20.59
CA GLN A 505 14.69 -8.87 21.44
C GLN A 505 13.86 -10.09 21.85
N GLY A 506 12.56 -9.89 22.10
CA GLY A 506 11.60 -10.98 22.30
C GLY A 506 11.45 -11.86 21.06
N HIS A 507 11.35 -11.27 19.86
CA HIS A 507 11.26 -12.02 18.59
C HIS A 507 12.48 -12.91 18.35
N VAL A 508 13.69 -12.45 18.67
CA VAL A 508 14.92 -13.26 18.53
C VAL A 508 14.79 -14.54 19.36
N ASN A 509 14.48 -14.42 20.65
CA ASN A 509 14.36 -15.55 21.56
C ASN A 509 13.17 -16.46 21.21
N TYR A 510 12.06 -15.88 20.76
CA TYR A 510 10.89 -16.63 20.33
C TYR A 510 11.19 -17.51 19.11
N TYR A 511 11.94 -16.97 18.12
CA TYR A 511 12.28 -17.69 16.90
C TYR A 511 13.18 -18.90 17.16
N ILE A 512 14.11 -18.79 18.10
CA ILE A 512 14.98 -19.91 18.53
C ILE A 512 14.33 -20.80 19.60
N GLU A 513 13.01 -20.68 19.76
CA GLU A 513 12.17 -21.48 20.67
C GLU A 513 12.52 -21.36 22.17
N LYS A 514 13.29 -20.33 22.55
CA LYS A 514 13.55 -19.96 23.95
C LYS A 514 12.43 -19.08 24.49
N TYR A 515 11.22 -19.65 24.55
CA TYR A 515 10.01 -18.90 24.89
C TYR A 515 10.03 -18.28 26.30
N ALA A 516 10.71 -18.92 27.26
CA ALA A 516 10.87 -18.41 28.62
C ALA A 516 11.75 -17.14 28.65
N ASP A 517 12.79 -17.10 27.81
CA ASP A 517 13.70 -15.95 27.69
C ASP A 517 13.07 -14.81 26.88
N ALA A 518 12.16 -15.14 25.95
CA ALA A 518 11.43 -14.15 25.15
C ALA A 518 10.38 -13.37 25.96
N LEU A 519 9.71 -14.02 26.91
CA LEU A 519 8.58 -13.46 27.66
C LEU A 519 8.93 -12.15 28.42
N PRO A 520 10.05 -12.04 29.15
CA PRO A 520 10.45 -10.80 29.83
C PRO A 520 10.62 -9.60 28.88
N PHE A 521 11.06 -9.83 27.65
CA PHE A 521 11.23 -8.76 26.66
C PHE A 521 9.90 -8.22 26.17
N TYR A 522 8.92 -9.09 25.89
CA TYR A 522 7.58 -8.62 25.52
C TYR A 522 6.84 -7.96 26.70
N GLN A 523 7.07 -8.41 27.94
CA GLN A 523 6.58 -7.75 29.15
C GLN A 523 7.18 -6.35 29.30
N LYS A 524 8.48 -6.20 29.06
CA LYS A 524 9.16 -4.90 29.03
C LYS A 524 8.56 -3.99 27.95
N ALA A 525 8.33 -4.50 26.74
CA ALA A 525 7.72 -3.73 25.65
C ALA A 525 6.31 -3.22 26.03
N ALA A 526 5.44 -4.09 26.55
CA ALA A 526 4.11 -3.70 27.02
C ALA A 526 4.13 -2.77 28.25
N GLY A 527 5.17 -2.86 29.10
CA GLY A 527 5.35 -1.94 30.23
C GLY A 527 5.76 -0.53 29.80
N LEU A 528 6.50 -0.41 28.70
CA LEU A 528 6.91 0.86 28.09
C LEU A 528 5.75 1.49 27.31
N GLU A 529 5.01 0.68 26.54
CA GLU A 529 3.86 1.12 25.75
C GLU A 529 2.60 0.26 26.04
N PRO A 530 1.84 0.59 27.11
CA PRO A 530 0.71 -0.23 27.54
C PRO A 530 -0.51 -0.18 26.61
N SER A 531 -0.58 0.79 25.69
CA SER A 531 -1.68 0.91 24.74
C SER A 531 -1.48 0.08 23.47
N GLU A 532 -0.32 -0.52 23.27
CA GLU A 532 0.01 -1.25 22.03
C GLU A 532 -0.40 -2.73 22.13
N PRO A 533 -1.49 -3.15 21.46
CA PRO A 533 -2.02 -4.51 21.57
C PRO A 533 -1.03 -5.58 21.10
N VAL A 534 -0.16 -5.27 20.13
CA VAL A 534 0.76 -6.25 19.55
C VAL A 534 1.69 -6.85 20.60
N TYR A 535 2.16 -6.08 21.57
CA TYR A 535 3.07 -6.58 22.61
C TYR A 535 2.41 -7.61 23.53
N TYR A 536 1.12 -7.46 23.82
CA TYR A 536 0.36 -8.45 24.57
C TYR A 536 0.09 -9.70 23.74
N THR A 537 -0.18 -9.57 22.44
CA THR A 537 -0.36 -10.73 21.57
C THR A 537 0.92 -11.57 21.41
N ASN A 538 2.10 -10.95 21.46
CA ASN A 538 3.39 -11.64 21.44
C ASN A 538 3.68 -12.33 22.78
N GLN A 539 3.34 -11.69 23.91
CA GLN A 539 3.38 -12.34 25.23
C GLN A 539 2.49 -13.57 25.28
N PHE A 540 1.28 -13.48 24.73
CA PHE A 540 0.35 -14.59 24.63
C PHE A 540 0.96 -15.76 23.86
N ASP A 541 1.53 -15.52 22.68
CA ASP A 541 2.14 -16.58 21.87
C ASP A 541 3.27 -17.30 22.62
N CYS A 542 4.08 -16.55 23.37
CA CYS A 542 5.10 -17.10 24.27
C CYS A 542 4.50 -18.01 25.34
N LEU A 543 3.48 -17.53 26.06
CA LEU A 543 2.83 -18.28 27.14
C LEU A 543 2.12 -19.53 26.63
N GLU A 544 1.52 -19.45 25.43
CA GLU A 544 0.89 -20.61 24.80
C GLU A 544 1.93 -21.69 24.48
N LYS A 545 3.09 -21.32 23.91
CA LYS A 545 4.17 -22.25 23.63
C LYS A 545 4.76 -22.88 24.90
N LEU A 546 4.94 -22.08 25.96
CA LEU A 546 5.39 -22.58 27.27
C LEU A 546 4.38 -23.56 27.87
N TYR A 547 3.09 -23.24 27.83
CA TYR A 547 2.03 -24.12 28.30
C TYR A 547 1.96 -25.43 27.51
N ARG A 548 2.11 -25.39 26.18
CA ARG A 548 2.14 -26.61 25.36
C ARG A 548 3.33 -27.52 25.70
N ALA A 549 4.48 -26.94 26.02
CA ALA A 549 5.67 -27.68 26.43
C ALA A 549 5.53 -28.26 27.85
N ASN A 550 4.94 -27.51 28.77
CA ASN A 550 4.67 -27.93 30.14
C ASN A 550 3.28 -27.41 30.62
N PRO A 551 2.23 -28.26 30.58
CA PRO A 551 0.85 -27.85 30.87
C PRO A 551 0.58 -27.47 32.34
N GLU A 552 0.99 -26.27 32.73
CA GLU A 552 0.68 -25.69 34.05
C GLU A 552 -0.52 -24.75 34.00
N GLU A 553 -1.48 -24.94 34.92
CA GLU A 553 -2.72 -24.15 34.99
C GLU A 553 -2.44 -22.65 35.23
N ALA A 554 -1.37 -22.34 35.95
CA ALA A 554 -0.93 -20.96 36.20
C ALA A 554 -0.50 -20.25 34.90
N THR A 555 0.30 -20.92 34.07
CA THR A 555 0.76 -20.40 32.76
C THR A 555 -0.40 -20.17 31.81
N TYR A 556 -1.37 -21.08 31.78
CA TYR A 556 -2.58 -20.94 30.99
C TYR A 556 -3.46 -19.78 31.46
N SER A 557 -3.68 -19.65 32.78
CA SER A 557 -4.43 -18.54 33.38
C SER A 557 -3.79 -17.19 33.06
N GLN A 558 -2.45 -17.13 33.06
CA GLN A 558 -1.71 -15.94 32.66
C GLN A 558 -1.90 -15.63 31.17
N ALA A 559 -1.87 -16.63 30.29
CA ALA A 559 -2.09 -16.47 28.85
C ALA A 559 -3.48 -15.86 28.56
N ILE A 560 -4.54 -16.37 29.19
CA ILE A 560 -5.90 -15.83 29.07
C ILE A 560 -5.91 -14.33 29.45
N LYS A 561 -5.37 -14.00 30.62
CA LYS A 561 -5.37 -12.63 31.14
C LYS A 561 -4.65 -11.65 30.19
N ILE A 562 -3.51 -12.05 29.65
CA ILE A 562 -2.76 -11.25 28.67
C ILE A 562 -3.56 -11.06 27.38
N LEU A 563 -4.20 -12.10 26.89
CA LEU A 563 -4.99 -12.02 25.66
C LEU A 563 -6.27 -11.18 25.84
N ASP A 564 -6.91 -11.25 27.00
CA ASP A 564 -8.04 -10.37 27.33
C ASP A 564 -7.61 -8.90 27.44
N THR A 565 -6.39 -8.64 27.93
CA THR A 565 -5.80 -7.29 27.92
C THR A 565 -5.63 -6.79 26.48
N ALA A 566 -5.08 -7.61 25.58
CA ALA A 566 -4.96 -7.28 24.16
C ALA A 566 -6.34 -7.02 23.52
N ALA A 567 -7.33 -7.84 23.85
CA ALA A 567 -8.70 -7.70 23.35
C ALA A 567 -9.41 -6.44 23.88
N GLY A 568 -9.08 -5.99 25.10
CA GLY A 568 -9.57 -4.71 25.64
C GLY A 568 -9.03 -3.50 24.86
N LEU A 569 -7.79 -3.59 24.37
CA LEU A 569 -7.15 -2.54 23.58
C LEU A 569 -7.61 -2.54 22.11
N ALA A 570 -7.75 -3.72 21.51
CA ALA A 570 -8.14 -3.89 20.11
C ALA A 570 -9.21 -4.99 19.92
N PRO A 571 -10.47 -4.73 20.32
CA PRO A 571 -11.52 -5.76 20.36
C PRO A 571 -11.95 -6.30 18.99
N GLN A 572 -11.67 -5.56 17.92
CA GLN A 572 -12.01 -5.92 16.54
C GLN A 572 -10.83 -6.50 15.76
N ASP A 573 -9.66 -6.67 16.38
CA ASP A 573 -8.50 -7.25 15.72
C ASP A 573 -8.73 -8.75 15.44
N ALA A 574 -8.75 -9.11 14.16
CA ALA A 574 -9.04 -10.47 13.71
C ALA A 574 -8.03 -11.51 14.23
N SER A 575 -6.77 -11.11 14.44
CA SER A 575 -5.72 -11.99 14.97
C SER A 575 -5.96 -12.32 16.44
N ILE A 576 -6.40 -11.34 17.23
CA ILE A 576 -6.72 -11.50 18.66
C ILE A 576 -7.95 -12.39 18.82
N VAL A 577 -8.99 -12.14 18.02
CA VAL A 577 -10.22 -12.96 18.01
C VAL A 577 -9.89 -14.42 17.68
N LYS A 578 -9.03 -14.66 16.68
CA LYS A 578 -8.56 -16.01 16.33
C LYS A 578 -7.82 -16.70 17.49
N LYS A 579 -6.90 -15.99 18.15
CA LYS A 579 -6.14 -16.50 19.31
C LYS A 579 -7.06 -16.87 20.49
N ARG A 580 -8.09 -16.05 20.77
CA ARG A 580 -9.07 -16.34 21.85
C ARG A 580 -9.85 -17.61 21.58
N ARG A 581 -10.17 -17.87 20.30
CA ARG A 581 -10.85 -19.08 19.88
C ARG A 581 -9.98 -20.34 20.00
N GLN A 582 -8.71 -20.28 19.61
CA GLN A 582 -7.79 -21.41 19.80
C GLN A 582 -7.72 -21.80 21.28
N LEU A 583 -7.65 -20.80 22.15
CA LEU A 583 -7.64 -21.01 23.60
C LEU A 583 -8.93 -21.65 24.14
N ALA A 584 -10.09 -21.26 23.59
CA ALA A 584 -11.41 -21.82 23.95
C ALA A 584 -11.55 -23.31 23.57
N LEU A 585 -11.03 -23.69 22.40
CA LEU A 585 -11.09 -25.06 21.88
C LEU A 585 -10.22 -26.02 22.69
N VAL A 586 -9.04 -25.58 23.16
CA VAL A 586 -8.09 -26.42 23.91
C VAL A 586 -8.62 -26.87 25.29
N ARG A 587 -9.62 -26.18 25.87
CA ARG A 587 -10.14 -26.48 27.22
C ARG A 587 -11.67 -26.61 27.32
N HIS A 588 -12.39 -26.64 26.20
CA HIS A 588 -13.86 -26.63 26.21
C HIS A 588 -14.45 -25.51 27.09
N ASN A 589 -13.88 -24.30 27.03
CA ASN A 589 -14.33 -23.19 27.87
C ASN A 589 -15.58 -22.52 27.26
N PRO A 590 -16.79 -22.68 27.86
CA PRO A 590 -18.04 -22.22 27.25
C PRO A 590 -18.15 -20.69 27.13
N GLN A 591 -17.47 -19.96 28.03
CA GLN A 591 -17.53 -18.49 28.07
C GLN A 591 -16.79 -17.82 26.91
N LEU A 592 -15.74 -18.47 26.37
CA LEU A 592 -14.99 -17.99 25.20
C LEU A 592 -15.52 -18.58 23.87
N ALA A 593 -16.33 -19.65 23.95
CA ALA A 593 -17.01 -20.25 22.78
C ALA A 593 -18.15 -19.37 22.23
N ASN A 594 -18.63 -18.40 23.02
CA ASN A 594 -19.73 -17.49 22.68
C ASN A 594 -19.29 -16.20 21.96
N LEU A 595 -18.04 -16.10 21.49
CA LEU A 595 -17.61 -14.97 20.67
C LEU A 595 -18.27 -15.05 19.27
N PRO A 596 -19.01 -14.02 18.82
CA PRO A 596 -19.66 -14.03 17.51
C PRO A 596 -18.59 -13.92 16.43
N VAL A 597 -18.33 -15.01 15.71
CA VAL A 597 -17.45 -15.01 14.54
C VAL A 597 -18.18 -15.63 13.37
N LEU A 598 -18.42 -14.84 12.33
CA LEU A 598 -18.81 -15.35 11.02
C LEU A 598 -17.58 -15.83 10.25
N TYR A 599 -17.77 -16.89 9.47
CA TYR A 599 -16.81 -17.38 8.50
C TYR A 599 -16.97 -16.67 7.14
N GLN A 600 -15.94 -16.76 6.29
CA GLN A 600 -16.01 -16.28 4.90
C GLN A 600 -17.08 -17.08 4.12
N LEU A 601 -17.94 -16.39 3.37
CA LEU A 601 -18.83 -17.01 2.40
C LEU A 601 -18.00 -17.58 1.23
N HIS A 602 -18.25 -18.83 0.81
CA HIS A 602 -17.60 -19.42 -0.36
C HIS A 602 -18.55 -19.45 -1.55
N VAL A 603 -18.14 -18.84 -2.65
CA VAL A 603 -18.87 -18.87 -3.92
C VAL A 603 -18.10 -19.74 -4.88
N GLU A 604 -18.66 -20.89 -5.24
CA GLU A 604 -18.05 -21.81 -6.20
C GLU A 604 -18.52 -21.46 -7.63
N VAL A 605 -17.57 -21.34 -8.54
CA VAL A 605 -17.75 -20.83 -9.90
C VAL A 605 -17.03 -21.75 -10.85
N GLY A 606 -17.70 -22.24 -11.91
CA GLY A 606 -17.04 -23.05 -12.93
C GLY A 606 -15.93 -22.29 -13.68
N GLN A 607 -14.89 -23.00 -14.10
CA GLN A 607 -13.74 -22.50 -14.89
C GLN A 607 -14.08 -21.42 -15.95
N PRO A 608 -15.07 -21.62 -16.85
CA PRO A 608 -15.34 -20.68 -17.95
C PRO A 608 -15.81 -19.28 -17.50
N LEU A 609 -16.21 -19.18 -16.23
CA LEU A 609 -16.81 -18.01 -15.61
C LEU A 609 -15.88 -17.29 -14.66
N LEU A 610 -14.93 -18.02 -14.06
CA LEU A 610 -13.94 -17.47 -13.14
C LEU A 610 -13.08 -16.39 -13.82
N SER A 611 -12.71 -16.60 -15.09
CA SER A 611 -11.97 -15.63 -15.92
C SER A 611 -12.76 -14.35 -16.24
N GLN A 612 -14.08 -14.33 -16.03
CA GLN A 612 -14.93 -13.18 -16.29
C GLN A 612 -15.19 -12.35 -15.02
N ILE A 613 -15.12 -12.96 -13.85
CA ILE A 613 -15.29 -12.30 -12.54
C ILE A 613 -13.96 -11.95 -11.86
N THR A 614 -12.85 -12.43 -12.41
CA THR A 614 -11.49 -12.09 -11.96
C THR A 614 -10.68 -11.43 -13.08
N THR A 615 -9.67 -10.63 -12.71
CA THR A 615 -8.71 -10.02 -13.66
C THR A 615 -7.55 -10.97 -13.96
N ASP A 616 -7.09 -11.74 -12.98
CA ASP A 616 -5.91 -12.65 -13.10
C ASP A 616 -6.15 -14.02 -12.44
N PHE A 617 -7.39 -14.51 -12.36
CA PHE A 617 -7.79 -15.68 -11.56
C PHE A 617 -7.57 -15.54 -10.04
N ILE A 618 -6.95 -14.44 -9.58
CA ILE A 618 -6.62 -14.14 -8.19
C ILE A 618 -7.47 -12.97 -7.66
N SER A 619 -7.59 -11.89 -8.44
CA SER A 619 -8.25 -10.65 -8.05
C SER A 619 -9.63 -10.53 -8.68
N LEU A 620 -10.63 -10.08 -7.93
CA LEU A 620 -11.97 -9.82 -8.48
C LEU A 620 -11.95 -8.59 -9.40
N GLN A 621 -12.77 -8.61 -10.45
CA GLN A 621 -13.01 -7.40 -11.25
C GLN A 621 -13.70 -6.31 -10.41
N PRO A 622 -13.48 -5.02 -10.70
CA PRO A 622 -13.98 -3.90 -9.91
C PRO A 622 -15.50 -3.95 -9.66
N GLU A 623 -16.27 -4.36 -10.66
CA GLU A 623 -17.73 -4.50 -10.58
C GLU A 623 -18.12 -5.59 -9.58
N MET A 624 -17.44 -6.74 -9.61
CA MET A 624 -17.66 -7.84 -8.67
C MET A 624 -17.21 -7.52 -7.24
N MET A 625 -16.15 -6.73 -7.10
CA MET A 625 -15.70 -6.21 -5.82
C MET A 625 -16.76 -5.27 -5.21
N ALA A 626 -17.26 -4.30 -5.99
CA ALA A 626 -18.31 -3.39 -5.57
C ALA A 626 -19.60 -4.12 -5.14
N LEU A 627 -19.95 -5.21 -5.83
CA LEU A 627 -21.10 -6.04 -5.49
C LEU A 627 -20.88 -6.88 -4.23
N THR A 628 -19.68 -7.42 -4.07
CA THR A 628 -19.28 -8.12 -2.84
C THR A 628 -19.39 -7.19 -1.64
N ASP A 629 -18.94 -5.95 -1.78
CA ASP A 629 -19.04 -4.95 -0.71
C ASP A 629 -20.47 -4.45 -0.51
N ALA A 630 -21.27 -4.29 -1.57
CA ALA A 630 -22.69 -3.98 -1.45
C ALA A 630 -23.47 -5.09 -0.73
N LEU A 631 -23.18 -6.37 -1.02
CA LEU A 631 -23.73 -7.52 -0.30
C LEU A 631 -23.36 -7.48 1.18
N ARG A 632 -22.07 -7.26 1.49
CA ARG A 632 -21.56 -7.16 2.88
C ARG A 632 -22.20 -5.99 3.63
N ASN A 633 -22.36 -4.84 2.97
CA ASN A 633 -23.00 -3.66 3.55
C ASN A 633 -24.50 -3.87 3.78
N ARG A 634 -25.23 -4.47 2.83
CA ARG A 634 -26.65 -4.80 3.03
C ARG A 634 -26.85 -5.80 4.15
N ILE A 635 -25.98 -6.82 4.26
CA ILE A 635 -26.02 -7.77 5.39
C ILE A 635 -25.76 -7.02 6.71
N LYS A 636 -24.78 -6.12 6.73
CA LYS A 636 -24.47 -5.29 7.90
C LYS A 636 -25.60 -4.33 8.26
N GLU A 637 -26.22 -3.67 7.30
CA GLU A 637 -27.32 -2.72 7.53
C GLU A 637 -28.60 -3.43 7.98
N ARG A 638 -28.95 -4.54 7.31
CA ARG A 638 -30.19 -5.27 7.58
C ARG A 638 -30.12 -6.11 8.85
N PHE A 639 -28.94 -6.60 9.19
CA PHE A 639 -28.78 -7.58 10.25
C PHE A 639 -27.76 -7.21 11.33
N ALA A 640 -27.10 -6.04 11.24
CA ALA A 640 -26.07 -5.56 12.18
C ALA A 640 -24.83 -6.48 12.28
N ILE A 641 -24.58 -7.32 11.27
CA ILE A 641 -23.48 -8.29 11.28
C ILE A 641 -22.47 -7.98 10.17
N THR A 642 -21.17 -7.97 10.52
CA THR A 642 -20.10 -7.77 9.53
C THR A 642 -19.61 -9.11 8.99
N LEU A 643 -19.89 -9.38 7.71
CA LEU A 643 -19.36 -10.57 7.01
C LEU A 643 -17.88 -10.34 6.65
N PRO A 644 -16.97 -11.30 6.96
CA PRO A 644 -15.62 -11.30 6.39
C PRO A 644 -15.65 -11.36 4.86
N GLY A 645 -14.52 -11.13 4.19
CA GLY A 645 -14.46 -11.16 2.71
C GLY A 645 -15.06 -12.44 2.10
N VAL A 646 -15.76 -12.31 0.97
CA VAL A 646 -16.33 -13.45 0.22
C VAL A 646 -15.22 -14.08 -0.63
N ARG A 647 -15.06 -15.41 -0.56
CA ARG A 647 -14.06 -16.14 -1.35
C ARG A 647 -14.72 -16.83 -2.54
N TYR A 648 -14.19 -16.60 -3.73
CA TYR A 648 -14.59 -17.28 -4.95
C TYR A 648 -13.64 -18.46 -5.19
N ARG A 649 -14.17 -19.64 -5.55
CA ARG A 649 -13.39 -20.87 -5.77
C ARG A 649 -13.82 -21.57 -7.06
N ASP A 650 -12.87 -22.21 -7.72
CA ASP A 650 -13.10 -23.01 -8.93
C ASP A 650 -13.77 -24.37 -8.63
N ILE A 651 -14.56 -24.90 -9.56
CA ILE A 651 -15.11 -26.26 -9.55
C ILE A 651 -14.97 -26.94 -10.93
N SER A 652 -14.65 -28.24 -10.92
CA SER A 652 -14.41 -29.07 -12.11
C SER A 652 -15.68 -29.60 -12.81
N ASP A 653 -16.85 -29.42 -12.21
CA ASP A 653 -18.10 -30.01 -12.70
C ASP A 653 -18.86 -29.06 -13.65
N GLY A 654 -18.71 -29.29 -14.96
CA GLY A 654 -19.69 -28.91 -16.00
C GLY A 654 -19.71 -27.44 -16.44
N ASP A 655 -19.93 -27.25 -17.75
CA ASP A 655 -20.08 -25.94 -18.39
C ASP A 655 -21.27 -25.16 -17.81
N GLY A 656 -21.00 -23.95 -17.29
CA GLY A 656 -22.03 -22.94 -16.96
C GLY A 656 -22.64 -22.96 -15.56
N VAL A 657 -22.13 -23.74 -14.60
CA VAL A 657 -22.74 -23.88 -13.26
C VAL A 657 -22.11 -22.94 -12.21
N TYR A 658 -22.96 -22.32 -11.36
CA TYR A 658 -22.59 -21.60 -10.14
C TYR A 658 -23.18 -22.29 -8.90
N ARG A 659 -22.42 -22.36 -7.79
CA ARG A 659 -22.93 -22.90 -6.51
C ARG A 659 -22.54 -22.00 -5.34
N PHE A 660 -23.51 -21.67 -4.49
CA PHE A 660 -23.23 -20.98 -3.23
C PHE A 660 -22.96 -22.01 -2.14
N ARG A 661 -21.78 -21.96 -1.50
CA ARG A 661 -21.42 -22.85 -0.39
C ARG A 661 -21.11 -22.09 0.89
N MET A 662 -21.65 -22.58 1.99
CA MET A 662 -21.24 -22.22 3.34
C MET A 662 -20.94 -23.52 4.08
N TYR A 663 -19.77 -23.63 4.72
CA TYR A 663 -19.29 -24.89 5.31
C TYR A 663 -19.25 -26.07 4.32
N GLU A 664 -18.81 -25.84 3.09
CA GLU A 664 -18.79 -26.88 2.03
C GLU A 664 -20.18 -27.48 1.73
N THR A 665 -21.24 -26.88 2.28
CA THR A 665 -22.63 -27.27 2.10
C THR A 665 -23.24 -26.35 1.05
N PRO A 666 -23.83 -26.89 -0.04
CA PRO A 666 -24.54 -26.09 -1.01
C PRO A 666 -25.77 -25.44 -0.37
N VAL A 667 -25.78 -24.11 -0.29
CA VAL A 667 -26.90 -23.31 0.26
C VAL A 667 -27.94 -23.02 -0.82
N TRP A 668 -27.53 -23.11 -2.10
CA TRP A 668 -28.41 -22.94 -3.25
C TRP A 668 -27.85 -23.76 -4.45
N LEU A 669 -28.72 -24.58 -5.04
CA LEU A 669 -28.44 -25.45 -6.19
C LEU A 669 -29.48 -25.13 -7.27
N ASP A 670 -29.20 -24.13 -8.09
CA ASP A 670 -29.82 -24.03 -9.41
C ASP A 670 -28.70 -23.90 -10.44
N SER A 671 -28.85 -24.61 -11.56
CA SER A 671 -27.93 -24.52 -12.68
C SER A 671 -28.51 -23.54 -13.69
N LEU A 672 -27.74 -22.55 -14.14
CA LEU A 672 -28.04 -21.81 -15.37
C LEU A 672 -27.50 -22.63 -16.54
N PRO A 673 -28.32 -23.38 -17.31
CA PRO A 673 -27.83 -24.03 -18.51
C PRO A 673 -27.63 -22.93 -19.55
N LEU A 674 -26.37 -22.54 -19.78
CA LEU A 674 -26.03 -21.70 -20.93
C LEU A 674 -26.17 -22.55 -22.19
N ALA A 675 -26.86 -22.05 -23.21
CA ALA A 675 -26.77 -22.63 -24.54
C ALA A 675 -25.32 -22.51 -25.05
N GLU A 676 -24.85 -23.47 -25.86
CA GLU A 676 -23.45 -23.61 -26.34
C GLU A 676 -22.83 -22.37 -27.02
N ASN A 677 -23.55 -21.26 -27.19
CA ASN A 677 -23.08 -20.05 -27.88
C ASN A 677 -23.42 -18.72 -27.19
N GLU A 678 -23.88 -18.68 -25.93
CA GLU A 678 -24.13 -17.41 -25.23
C GLU A 678 -22.97 -17.02 -24.31
N THR A 679 -22.49 -15.78 -24.44
CA THR A 679 -21.54 -15.18 -23.51
C THR A 679 -22.21 -15.06 -22.13
N PRO A 680 -21.62 -15.59 -21.05
CA PRO A 680 -22.21 -15.47 -19.73
C PRO A 680 -22.27 -13.99 -19.33
N LYS A 681 -23.49 -13.45 -19.13
CA LYS A 681 -23.63 -12.05 -18.74
C LYS A 681 -23.42 -11.94 -17.23
N MET A 682 -22.43 -11.15 -16.82
CA MET A 682 -22.21 -10.68 -15.44
C MET A 682 -23.54 -10.35 -14.72
N ALA A 683 -24.52 -9.82 -15.45
CA ALA A 683 -25.89 -9.52 -15.00
C ALA A 683 -26.68 -10.70 -14.40
N ALA A 684 -26.44 -11.94 -14.84
CA ALA A 684 -27.13 -13.12 -14.32
C ALA A 684 -26.54 -13.58 -12.97
N VAL A 685 -25.21 -13.53 -12.81
CA VAL A 685 -24.52 -13.79 -11.54
C VAL A 685 -24.94 -12.75 -10.49
N LEU A 686 -25.04 -11.51 -10.96
CA LEU A 686 -25.56 -10.34 -10.27
C LEU A 686 -26.99 -10.56 -9.74
N GLU A 687 -27.91 -10.98 -10.60
CA GLU A 687 -29.31 -11.24 -10.23
C GLU A 687 -29.40 -12.36 -9.19
N GLN A 688 -28.58 -13.41 -9.30
CA GLN A 688 -28.59 -14.52 -8.34
C GLN A 688 -27.97 -14.15 -6.99
N LEU A 689 -26.90 -13.36 -6.95
CA LEU A 689 -26.35 -12.78 -5.72
C LEU A 689 -27.37 -11.86 -5.04
N GLU A 690 -28.11 -11.07 -5.81
CA GLU A 690 -29.17 -10.20 -5.31
C GLU A 690 -30.39 -11.01 -4.81
N HIS A 691 -30.75 -12.09 -5.51
CA HIS A 691 -31.80 -13.03 -5.12
C HIS A 691 -31.45 -13.79 -3.83
N PHE A 692 -30.20 -14.23 -3.68
CA PHE A 692 -29.69 -14.84 -2.44
C PHE A 692 -29.79 -13.86 -1.25
N ALA A 693 -29.44 -12.59 -1.47
CA ALA A 693 -29.51 -11.54 -0.45
C ALA A 693 -30.95 -11.12 -0.07
N THR A 694 -31.94 -11.38 -0.94
CA THR A 694 -33.34 -10.96 -0.74
C THR A 694 -34.29 -12.09 -0.31
N ASN A 695 -33.89 -13.37 -0.39
CA ASN A 695 -34.75 -14.50 -0.02
C ASN A 695 -34.70 -14.91 1.47
N TYR A 696 -35.77 -15.60 1.91
CA TYR A 696 -35.96 -16.20 3.24
C TYR A 696 -34.80 -17.10 3.72
N CYS A 697 -33.97 -17.63 2.80
CA CYS A 697 -32.80 -18.42 3.17
C CYS A 697 -31.84 -17.62 4.06
N LEU A 698 -31.56 -16.35 3.76
CA LEU A 698 -30.69 -15.54 4.63
C LEU A 698 -31.37 -15.20 5.97
N ASP A 699 -32.67 -14.91 5.99
CA ASP A 699 -33.44 -14.65 7.22
C ASP A 699 -33.46 -15.86 8.18
N LEU A 700 -33.42 -17.08 7.64
CA LEU A 700 -33.28 -18.35 8.37
C LEU A 700 -31.88 -18.53 8.99
N PHE A 701 -30.85 -17.99 8.34
CA PHE A 701 -29.45 -18.10 8.77
C PHE A 701 -28.99 -16.97 9.69
N VAL A 702 -29.60 -15.79 9.59
CA VAL A 702 -29.14 -14.59 10.28
C VAL A 702 -29.78 -14.39 11.66
N ASN A 703 -30.97 -14.92 11.91
CA ASN A 703 -31.64 -14.79 13.21
C ASN A 703 -31.20 -15.81 14.28
N TYR A 704 -29.90 -16.12 14.38
CA TYR A 704 -29.42 -16.95 15.50
C TYR A 704 -27.98 -16.62 15.90
N TRP A 705 -27.78 -15.76 16.91
CA TRP A 705 -26.62 -15.79 17.81
C TRP A 705 -26.87 -14.92 19.06
N ASP A 706 -27.39 -15.51 20.15
CA ASP A 706 -27.05 -15.15 21.53
C ASP A 706 -27.57 -16.26 22.46
N VAL A 707 -26.74 -16.74 23.38
CA VAL A 707 -26.97 -17.98 24.14
C VAL A 707 -27.46 -17.72 25.57
N ASP A 708 -27.40 -16.48 26.13
CA ASP A 708 -27.70 -16.28 27.56
C ASP A 708 -28.32 -14.90 27.97
N LYS A 709 -29.34 -14.39 27.28
CA LYS A 709 -30.19 -13.32 27.84
C LYS A 709 -31.68 -13.62 27.73
N GLU A 710 -32.40 -13.45 28.85
CA GLU A 710 -33.85 -13.22 28.83
C GLU A 710 -34.13 -11.96 28.01
N VAL A 711 -34.68 -12.17 26.81
CA VAL A 711 -35.33 -11.14 25.99
C VAL A 711 -36.73 -11.69 25.66
N PRO A 712 -37.79 -10.85 25.67
CA PRO A 712 -39.16 -11.34 25.81
C PRO A 712 -39.63 -12.15 24.59
N LEU A 713 -40.21 -13.33 24.83
CA LEU A 713 -41.06 -14.16 23.94
C LEU A 713 -41.00 -13.87 22.41
N LEU A 714 -40.17 -14.59 21.62
CA LEU A 714 -40.22 -14.74 20.14
C LEU A 714 -39.44 -16.06 19.70
N PRO A 715 -39.53 -16.65 18.47
CA PRO A 715 -40.26 -17.92 18.21
C PRO A 715 -39.52 -19.04 17.40
N ASN A 716 -38.21 -19.36 17.58
CA ASN A 716 -37.42 -20.14 16.58
C ASN A 716 -36.59 -21.38 17.02
N ALA A 717 -36.81 -21.98 18.20
CA ALA A 717 -36.11 -23.23 18.62
C ALA A 717 -36.29 -24.40 17.62
N GLU A 718 -37.44 -24.41 16.97
CA GLU A 718 -37.80 -25.38 15.94
C GLU A 718 -36.88 -25.33 14.72
N LEU A 719 -36.39 -24.15 14.36
CA LEU A 719 -35.61 -23.94 13.14
C LEU A 719 -34.16 -24.40 13.27
N VAL A 720 -33.52 -24.13 14.41
CA VAL A 720 -32.17 -24.60 14.69
C VAL A 720 -32.11 -26.12 14.69
N HIS A 721 -33.11 -26.74 15.31
CA HIS A 721 -33.19 -28.18 15.34
C HIS A 721 -33.46 -28.75 13.93
N PHE A 722 -34.28 -28.09 13.11
CA PHE A 722 -34.50 -28.47 11.70
C PHE A 722 -33.21 -28.44 10.87
N THR A 723 -32.40 -27.39 10.99
CA THR A 723 -31.13 -27.28 10.25
C THR A 723 -30.16 -28.39 10.61
N ARG A 724 -30.07 -28.76 11.89
CA ARG A 724 -29.22 -29.89 12.33
C ARG A 724 -29.70 -31.23 11.79
N VAL A 725 -31.02 -31.40 11.65
CA VAL A 725 -31.62 -32.57 11.00
C VAL A 725 -31.26 -32.63 9.51
N VAL A 726 -31.33 -31.51 8.79
CA VAL A 726 -30.92 -31.45 7.36
C VAL A 726 -29.43 -31.76 7.19
N MET A 727 -28.56 -31.20 8.04
CA MET A 727 -27.11 -31.50 8.01
C MET A 727 -26.80 -32.97 8.29
N ALA A 728 -27.48 -33.55 9.29
CA ALA A 728 -27.32 -34.97 9.61
C ALA A 728 -27.82 -35.87 8.46
N MET A 729 -28.92 -35.51 7.80
CA MET A 729 -29.39 -36.19 6.59
C MET A 729 -28.32 -36.17 5.48
N LEU A 730 -27.71 -35.01 5.21
CA LEU A 730 -26.66 -34.87 4.19
C LEU A 730 -25.40 -35.67 4.52
N ALA A 731 -24.95 -35.66 5.78
CA ALA A 731 -23.79 -36.44 6.23
C ALA A 731 -23.97 -37.95 6.02
N GLU A 732 -25.23 -38.40 6.03
CA GLU A 732 -25.60 -39.78 5.75
C GLU A 732 -25.96 -40.07 4.29
N GLN A 733 -25.78 -39.10 3.39
CA GLN A 733 -26.22 -39.19 1.99
C GLN A 733 -27.72 -39.49 1.86
N THR A 734 -28.52 -39.05 2.84
CA THR A 734 -29.97 -39.16 2.80
C THR A 734 -30.50 -38.14 1.78
N PRO A 735 -31.35 -38.55 0.81
CA PRO A 735 -31.89 -37.65 -0.19
C PRO A 735 -32.69 -36.51 0.45
N LEU A 736 -32.44 -35.28 0.01
CA LEU A 736 -33.21 -34.11 0.44
C LEU A 736 -34.37 -33.84 -0.53
N PRO A 737 -35.64 -33.97 -0.09
CA PRO A 737 -36.77 -33.45 -0.84
C PRO A 737 -36.78 -31.91 -0.76
N PRO A 738 -37.64 -31.21 -1.54
CA PRO A 738 -37.75 -29.75 -1.46
C PRO A 738 -37.90 -29.26 -0.01
N LEU A 739 -37.05 -28.32 0.41
CA LEU A 739 -36.97 -27.85 1.80
C LEU A 739 -38.34 -27.46 2.42
N PRO A 740 -39.28 -26.83 1.69
CA PRO A 740 -40.61 -26.55 2.24
C PRO A 740 -41.41 -27.80 2.61
N ASP A 741 -41.30 -28.88 1.82
CA ASP A 741 -41.97 -30.15 2.08
C ASP A 741 -41.28 -30.89 3.24
N LEU A 742 -39.95 -30.85 3.28
CA LEU A 742 -39.15 -31.43 4.36
C LEU A 742 -39.45 -30.75 5.70
N HIS A 743 -39.53 -29.43 5.70
CA HIS A 743 -39.87 -28.65 6.88
C HIS A 743 -41.29 -28.97 7.36
N ARG A 744 -42.26 -29.06 6.45
CA ARG A 744 -43.63 -29.47 6.79
C ARG A 744 -43.67 -30.85 7.44
N GLN A 745 -42.94 -31.81 6.88
CA GLN A 745 -42.83 -33.16 7.44
C GLN A 745 -42.16 -33.14 8.83
N TYR A 746 -41.08 -32.39 8.97
CA TYR A 746 -40.39 -32.19 10.24
C TYR A 746 -41.31 -31.62 11.33
N ARG A 747 -42.19 -30.67 11.00
CA ARG A 747 -43.21 -30.16 11.95
C ARG A 747 -44.22 -31.22 12.34
N LEU A 748 -44.72 -32.00 11.39
CA LEU A 748 -45.70 -33.07 11.64
C LEU A 748 -45.18 -34.14 12.60
N LEU A 749 -43.86 -34.38 12.58
CA LEU A 749 -43.19 -35.32 13.47
C LEU A 749 -42.87 -34.72 14.85
N GLU A 750 -43.31 -33.49 15.14
CA GLU A 750 -42.87 -32.72 16.30
C GLU A 750 -41.33 -32.69 16.43
N GLY A 751 -40.62 -32.59 15.30
CA GLY A 751 -39.18 -32.81 15.24
C GLY A 751 -38.40 -31.95 16.24
N ALA A 752 -38.86 -30.73 16.53
CA ALA A 752 -38.26 -29.83 17.52
C ALA A 752 -38.24 -30.37 18.97
N ARG A 753 -39.05 -31.38 19.29
CA ARG A 753 -39.12 -32.03 20.61
C ARG A 753 -38.30 -33.31 20.69
N GLN A 754 -37.64 -33.69 19.61
CA GLN A 754 -36.89 -34.94 19.51
C GLN A 754 -35.39 -34.66 19.40
N PRO A 755 -34.51 -35.62 19.73
CA PRO A 755 -33.11 -35.53 19.34
C PRO A 755 -32.95 -35.55 17.81
N VAL A 756 -31.92 -34.88 17.30
CA VAL A 756 -31.61 -34.77 15.86
C VAL A 756 -31.59 -36.15 15.19
N ALA A 757 -30.91 -37.13 15.79
CA ALA A 757 -30.87 -38.49 15.27
C ALA A 757 -32.28 -39.10 15.18
N ALA A 758 -33.13 -38.96 16.20
CA ALA A 758 -34.49 -39.49 16.18
C ALA A 758 -35.36 -38.84 15.09
N ALA A 759 -35.23 -37.53 14.89
CA ALA A 759 -35.93 -36.81 13.83
C ALA A 759 -35.45 -37.26 12.44
N VAL A 760 -34.15 -37.46 12.24
CA VAL A 760 -33.58 -38.03 11.01
C VAL A 760 -34.14 -39.43 10.75
N GLU A 761 -34.14 -40.31 11.75
CA GLU A 761 -34.65 -41.68 11.64
C GLU A 761 -36.15 -41.71 11.23
N GLN A 762 -36.97 -40.80 11.77
CA GLN A 762 -38.39 -40.71 11.38
C GLN A 762 -38.58 -40.14 9.97
N ILE A 763 -37.76 -39.16 9.57
CA ILE A 763 -37.80 -38.59 8.22
C ILE A 763 -37.34 -39.61 7.18
N ARG A 764 -36.38 -40.49 7.50
CA ARG A 764 -35.93 -41.55 6.59
C ARG A 764 -37.02 -42.56 6.23
N LEU A 765 -38.01 -42.77 7.10
CA LEU A 765 -39.17 -43.62 6.83
C LEU A 765 -40.26 -42.93 5.99
N TRP A 766 -40.17 -41.62 5.79
CA TRP A 766 -41.12 -40.89 4.96
C TRP A 766 -40.96 -41.28 3.49
N GLU A 767 -42.05 -41.68 2.82
CA GLU A 767 -42.01 -42.29 1.48
C GLU A 767 -41.18 -41.53 0.44
N LYS A 768 -41.23 -40.18 0.44
CA LYS A 768 -40.44 -39.34 -0.48
C LYS A 768 -38.93 -39.48 -0.29
N VAL A 769 -38.49 -39.74 0.94
CA VAL A 769 -37.09 -39.96 1.33
C VAL A 769 -36.74 -41.43 1.22
N ARG A 770 -37.59 -42.30 1.79
CA ARG A 770 -37.42 -43.76 1.85
C ARG A 770 -37.17 -44.34 0.47
N ALA A 771 -37.97 -44.00 -0.54
CA ALA A 771 -37.87 -44.57 -1.89
C ALA A 771 -36.51 -44.35 -2.57
N ASN A 772 -35.73 -43.38 -2.08
CA ASN A 772 -34.46 -42.98 -2.69
C ASN A 772 -33.26 -43.21 -1.75
N LEU A 773 -33.43 -43.89 -0.60
CA LEU A 773 -32.32 -44.14 0.31
C LEU A 773 -31.20 -44.95 -0.38
N PRO A 774 -29.93 -44.61 -0.15
CA PRO A 774 -28.81 -45.41 -0.61
C PRO A 774 -28.94 -46.85 -0.10
N GLY A 775 -28.80 -47.84 -0.98
CA GLY A 775 -28.88 -49.26 -0.64
C GLY A 775 -30.20 -49.94 -1.00
N LEU A 776 -31.24 -49.22 -1.42
CA LEU A 776 -32.53 -49.83 -1.80
C LEU A 776 -32.64 -50.18 -3.29
N GLN A 777 -31.69 -49.71 -4.11
CA GLN A 777 -31.65 -49.97 -5.54
C GLN A 777 -31.52 -51.48 -5.84
N SER A 778 -32.03 -51.94 -6.98
CA SER A 778 -32.14 -53.37 -7.32
C SER A 778 -30.82 -54.14 -7.42
N GLY A 779 -29.67 -53.44 -7.46
CA GLY A 779 -28.33 -54.04 -7.50
C GLY A 779 -27.70 -54.34 -6.14
N TYR A 780 -28.36 -54.00 -5.03
CA TYR A 780 -27.83 -54.19 -3.68
C TYR A 780 -28.15 -55.58 -3.10
N GLY A 781 -27.13 -56.26 -2.57
CA GLY A 781 -27.28 -57.40 -1.66
C GLY A 781 -27.33 -56.95 -0.20
N TYR A 782 -28.17 -57.60 0.61
CA TYR A 782 -28.35 -57.27 2.03
C TYR A 782 -27.60 -58.21 2.95
N ILE A 783 -26.68 -57.66 3.73
CA ILE A 783 -25.96 -58.41 4.75
C ILE A 783 -26.60 -58.07 6.11
N GLY A 784 -27.21 -59.07 6.73
CA GLY A 784 -27.70 -58.93 8.11
C GLY A 784 -26.57 -59.12 9.12
N LEU A 785 -26.62 -58.41 10.24
CA LEU A 785 -25.86 -58.79 11.43
C LEU A 785 -26.47 -60.06 12.05
N GLY A 786 -25.64 -60.95 12.57
CA GLY A 786 -26.12 -62.11 13.32
C GLY A 786 -26.78 -61.71 14.65
N ASP A 787 -27.74 -62.53 15.12
CA ASP A 787 -28.51 -62.22 16.33
C ASP A 787 -27.62 -62.09 17.59
N ARG A 788 -26.50 -62.83 17.63
CA ARG A 788 -25.53 -62.75 18.73
C ARG A 788 -24.78 -61.42 18.71
N GLU A 789 -24.35 -60.97 17.54
CA GLU A 789 -23.56 -59.75 17.33
C GLU A 789 -24.39 -58.50 17.62
N GLU A 790 -25.66 -58.48 17.19
CA GLU A 790 -26.57 -57.38 17.50
C GLU A 790 -26.86 -57.27 19.01
N GLN A 791 -27.08 -58.39 19.70
CA GLN A 791 -27.28 -58.40 21.15
C GLN A 791 -26.03 -57.94 21.92
N LEU A 792 -24.85 -58.33 21.44
CA LEU A 792 -23.59 -57.89 22.02
C LEU A 792 -23.39 -56.38 21.85
N MET A 793 -23.62 -55.83 20.66
CA MET A 793 -23.53 -54.38 20.42
C MET A 793 -24.54 -53.59 21.27
N ILE A 794 -25.77 -54.12 21.46
CA ILE A 794 -26.75 -53.51 22.38
C ILE A 794 -26.22 -53.44 23.80
N SER A 795 -25.52 -54.48 24.28
CA SER A 795 -24.96 -54.49 25.65
C SER A 795 -23.90 -53.41 25.88
N PHE A 796 -23.32 -52.84 24.82
CA PHE A 796 -22.34 -51.74 24.85
C PHE A 796 -22.95 -50.36 24.60
N LEU A 797 -24.29 -50.26 24.47
CA LEU A 797 -24.97 -48.96 24.49
C LEU A 797 -24.98 -48.43 25.92
N THR A 798 -24.36 -47.28 26.12
CA THR A 798 -24.25 -46.60 27.42
C THR A 798 -24.91 -45.22 27.37
N GLY A 799 -25.36 -44.69 28.51
CA GLY A 799 -25.95 -43.35 28.64
C GLY A 799 -27.49 -43.29 28.66
N GLU A 800 -28.04 -42.17 29.12
CA GLU A 800 -29.48 -41.87 29.17
C GLU A 800 -29.84 -40.65 28.30
N GLY A 801 -31.04 -40.64 27.71
CA GLY A 801 -31.54 -39.51 26.90
C GLY A 801 -30.67 -39.19 25.67
N ASN A 802 -30.30 -37.92 25.50
CA ASN A 802 -29.53 -37.41 24.36
C ASN A 802 -28.03 -37.74 24.40
N ALA A 803 -27.55 -38.44 25.43
CA ALA A 803 -26.13 -38.75 25.66
C ALA A 803 -25.81 -40.25 25.49
N ARG A 804 -26.59 -40.97 24.68
CA ARG A 804 -26.32 -42.38 24.38
C ARG A 804 -25.12 -42.53 23.45
N ALA A 805 -24.20 -43.43 23.80
CA ALA A 805 -23.01 -43.76 23.02
C ALA A 805 -22.84 -45.28 22.91
N LEU A 806 -22.35 -45.75 21.77
CA LEU A 806 -21.99 -47.14 21.55
C LEU A 806 -20.48 -47.32 21.85
N ALA A 807 -20.16 -47.88 23.01
CA ALA A 807 -18.79 -48.01 23.50
C ALA A 807 -18.24 -49.42 23.22
N LEU A 808 -17.79 -49.66 21.99
CA LEU A 808 -17.26 -50.97 21.59
C LEU A 808 -15.76 -51.11 21.93
N PRO A 809 -15.31 -52.29 22.40
CA PRO A 809 -13.89 -52.59 22.50
C PRO A 809 -13.19 -52.47 21.14
N LEU A 810 -11.96 -51.94 21.12
CA LEU A 810 -11.20 -51.71 19.89
C LEU A 810 -11.03 -52.99 19.05
N ASP A 811 -10.80 -54.13 19.71
CA ASP A 811 -10.66 -55.43 19.04
C ASP A 811 -11.96 -55.87 18.37
N PHE A 812 -13.11 -55.57 18.97
CA PHE A 812 -14.41 -55.85 18.37
C PHE A 812 -14.65 -54.98 17.12
N ILE A 813 -14.30 -53.68 17.17
CA ILE A 813 -14.40 -52.78 16.01
C ILE A 813 -13.51 -53.31 14.87
N ARG A 814 -12.29 -53.76 15.17
CA ARG A 814 -11.35 -54.32 14.19
C ARG A 814 -11.90 -55.58 13.52
N SER A 815 -12.38 -56.55 14.31
CA SER A 815 -12.97 -57.79 13.76
C SER A 815 -14.25 -57.53 12.97
N PHE A 816 -15.07 -56.56 13.41
CA PHE A 816 -16.26 -56.13 12.71
C PHE A 816 -15.95 -55.52 11.34
N MET A 817 -15.00 -54.57 11.29
CA MET A 817 -14.57 -53.94 10.03
C MET A 817 -13.93 -54.96 9.08
N GLY A 818 -13.08 -55.85 9.60
CA GLY A 818 -12.47 -56.93 8.81
C GLY A 818 -13.50 -57.89 8.21
N ALA A 819 -14.54 -58.26 8.97
CA ALA A 819 -15.63 -59.10 8.47
C ALA A 819 -16.41 -58.41 7.35
N ILE A 820 -16.68 -57.10 7.46
CA ILE A 820 -17.38 -56.32 6.43
C ILE A 820 -16.55 -56.25 5.14
N VAL A 821 -15.25 -55.97 5.24
CA VAL A 821 -14.36 -55.93 4.08
C VAL A 821 -14.31 -57.28 3.38
N ARG A 822 -14.16 -58.39 4.12
CA ARG A 822 -14.18 -59.75 3.55
C ARG A 822 -15.50 -60.05 2.84
N LYS A 823 -16.63 -59.74 3.46
CA LYS A 823 -17.94 -59.90 2.81
C LYS A 823 -18.10 -59.06 1.55
N THR A 824 -17.51 -57.86 1.53
CA THR A 824 -17.49 -57.02 0.32
C THR A 824 -16.67 -57.68 -0.79
N GLN A 825 -15.55 -58.31 -0.45
CA GLN A 825 -14.69 -59.04 -1.39
C GLN A 825 -15.33 -60.35 -1.89
N GLU A 826 -16.02 -61.10 -1.03
CA GLU A 826 -16.75 -62.34 -1.41
C GLU A 826 -17.82 -62.08 -2.48
N HIS A 827 -18.36 -60.87 -2.51
CA HIS A 827 -19.40 -60.43 -3.44
C HIS A 827 -18.89 -59.34 -4.41
N GLU A 828 -17.62 -59.43 -4.82
CA GLU A 828 -16.99 -58.50 -5.74
C GLU A 828 -17.81 -58.36 -7.05
N GLY A 829 -18.24 -57.12 -7.36
CA GLY A 829 -19.13 -56.81 -8.49
C GLY A 829 -20.60 -56.59 -8.13
N GLN A 830 -21.01 -56.86 -6.88
CA GLN A 830 -22.34 -56.53 -6.35
C GLN A 830 -22.24 -55.48 -5.24
N GLN A 831 -23.09 -54.45 -5.25
CA GLN A 831 -23.14 -53.48 -4.16
C GLN A 831 -23.77 -54.09 -2.92
N ILE A 832 -23.29 -53.74 -1.73
CA ILE A 832 -23.81 -54.30 -0.47
C ILE A 832 -24.33 -53.20 0.44
N ALA A 833 -25.39 -53.52 1.20
CA ALA A 833 -25.88 -52.68 2.28
C ALA A 833 -25.97 -53.52 3.56
N LEU A 834 -25.54 -52.92 4.67
CA LEU A 834 -25.64 -53.53 5.99
C LEU A 834 -27.05 -53.30 6.53
N VAL A 835 -27.73 -54.38 6.91
CA VAL A 835 -29.08 -54.31 7.47
C VAL A 835 -29.03 -54.73 8.94
N THR A 836 -29.55 -53.87 9.82
CA THR A 836 -29.78 -54.21 11.22
C THR A 836 -31.26 -54.48 11.50
N ARG A 837 -31.54 -55.51 12.30
CA ARG A 837 -32.88 -55.80 12.85
C ARG A 837 -33.13 -54.99 14.11
N GLN A 838 -32.06 -54.58 14.81
CA GLN A 838 -32.12 -53.70 15.97
C GLN A 838 -32.09 -52.23 15.52
N GLU A 839 -33.26 -51.66 15.28
CA GLU A 839 -33.39 -50.31 14.73
C GLU A 839 -32.65 -49.22 15.52
N GLN A 840 -32.45 -49.39 16.83
CA GLN A 840 -31.70 -48.44 17.66
C GLN A 840 -30.19 -48.40 17.34
N LEU A 841 -29.63 -49.43 16.68
CA LEU A 841 -28.19 -49.50 16.37
C LEU A 841 -27.80 -48.75 15.10
N ARG A 842 -28.72 -48.53 14.15
CA ARG A 842 -28.42 -47.95 12.83
C ARG A 842 -27.57 -46.66 12.87
N PRO A 843 -27.93 -45.61 13.66
CA PRO A 843 -27.12 -44.38 13.66
C PRO A 843 -25.69 -44.62 14.18
N TYR A 844 -25.52 -45.52 15.14
CA TYR A 844 -24.20 -45.86 15.69
C TYR A 844 -23.38 -46.72 14.72
N LEU A 845 -24.01 -47.70 14.05
CA LEU A 845 -23.39 -48.51 13.01
C LEU A 845 -22.93 -47.64 11.83
N ARG A 846 -23.72 -46.62 11.47
CA ARG A 846 -23.34 -45.65 10.45
C ARG A 846 -22.09 -44.85 10.85
N SER A 847 -22.01 -44.45 12.12
CA SER A 847 -20.82 -43.78 12.67
C SER A 847 -19.59 -44.70 12.68
N VAL A 848 -19.75 -45.97 13.07
CA VAL A 848 -18.66 -46.97 13.01
C VAL A 848 -18.17 -47.17 11.57
N LEU A 849 -19.08 -47.13 10.59
CA LEU A 849 -18.76 -47.23 9.16
C LEU A 849 -18.47 -45.89 8.48
N ALA A 850 -18.13 -44.83 9.23
CA ALA A 850 -17.76 -43.54 8.65
C ALA A 850 -16.60 -43.65 7.65
N ALA A 851 -15.65 -44.58 7.88
CA ALA A 851 -14.52 -44.86 7.00
C ALA A 851 -14.89 -45.65 5.72
N LEU A 852 -16.11 -46.20 5.63
CA LEU A 852 -16.63 -46.93 4.47
C LEU A 852 -17.97 -46.31 4.02
N PRO A 853 -17.99 -45.02 3.60
CA PRO A 853 -19.23 -44.29 3.30
C PRO A 853 -20.04 -44.88 2.14
N GLN A 854 -19.42 -45.73 1.32
CA GLN A 854 -20.04 -46.43 0.19
C GLN A 854 -20.96 -47.60 0.61
N ILE A 855 -20.91 -48.04 1.88
CA ILE A 855 -21.76 -49.11 2.40
C ILE A 855 -22.90 -48.48 3.21
N PRO A 856 -24.14 -48.44 2.68
CA PRO A 856 -25.28 -47.91 3.40
C PRO A 856 -25.64 -48.81 4.58
N VAL A 857 -26.12 -48.19 5.66
CA VAL A 857 -26.69 -48.89 6.81
C VAL A 857 -28.19 -48.66 6.84
N LEU A 858 -28.95 -49.75 6.78
CA LEU A 858 -30.40 -49.77 6.68
C LEU A 858 -31.04 -50.51 7.86
N LYS A 859 -32.27 -50.12 8.18
CA LYS A 859 -33.17 -50.85 9.09
C LYS A 859 -34.07 -51.78 8.31
N THR A 860 -34.54 -52.83 8.96
CA THR A 860 -35.52 -53.75 8.34
C THR A 860 -36.79 -53.02 7.88
N ALA A 861 -37.25 -51.99 8.62
CA ALA A 861 -38.41 -51.18 8.25
C ALA A 861 -38.22 -50.28 7.00
N GLU A 862 -36.96 -50.04 6.57
CA GLU A 862 -36.63 -49.23 5.38
C GLU A 862 -36.64 -50.08 4.10
N LEU A 863 -36.66 -51.41 4.20
CA LEU A 863 -36.49 -52.32 3.07
C LEU A 863 -37.72 -52.38 2.15
N PRO A 864 -37.53 -52.60 0.83
CA PRO A 864 -38.63 -52.80 -0.11
C PRO A 864 -39.31 -54.16 0.10
N SER A 865 -40.51 -54.33 -0.45
CA SER A 865 -41.32 -55.54 -0.30
C SER A 865 -40.67 -56.81 -0.86
N ASP A 866 -39.70 -56.69 -1.76
CA ASP A 866 -38.96 -57.80 -2.36
C ASP A 866 -37.62 -58.09 -1.68
N ALA A 867 -37.32 -57.45 -0.55
CA ALA A 867 -36.01 -57.54 0.11
C ALA A 867 -35.61 -58.96 0.56
N SER A 868 -36.58 -59.85 0.84
CA SER A 868 -36.29 -61.21 1.31
C SER A 868 -35.48 -62.05 0.31
N SER A 869 -35.57 -61.78 -0.99
CA SER A 869 -34.78 -62.48 -2.02
C SER A 869 -33.39 -61.89 -2.23
N ARG A 870 -33.07 -60.76 -1.56
CA ARG A 870 -31.80 -60.02 -1.72
C ARG A 870 -30.84 -60.22 -0.55
N PHE A 871 -31.23 -60.96 0.50
CA PHE A 871 -30.36 -61.25 1.63
C PHE A 871 -29.25 -62.24 1.25
N LEU A 872 -28.03 -61.86 1.59
CA LEU A 872 -26.83 -62.67 1.52
C LEU A 872 -26.60 -63.38 2.86
N ASP A 873 -25.59 -64.24 2.93
CA ASP A 873 -25.19 -64.89 4.18
C ASP A 873 -24.86 -63.84 5.25
N PRO A 874 -25.33 -64.03 6.50
CA PRO A 874 -25.17 -63.05 7.56
C PRO A 874 -23.70 -62.82 7.91
N LEU A 875 -23.40 -61.64 8.44
CA LEU A 875 -22.08 -61.29 8.93
C LEU A 875 -21.77 -62.08 10.21
N VAL A 876 -20.75 -62.93 10.16
CA VAL A 876 -20.23 -63.64 11.33
C VAL A 876 -18.89 -63.01 11.73
N ILE A 877 -18.80 -62.56 12.98
CA ILE A 877 -17.56 -61.98 13.54
C ILE A 877 -16.81 -63.11 14.25
N ASP A 878 -15.81 -63.69 13.58
CA ASP A 878 -15.00 -64.76 14.17
C ASP A 878 -13.92 -64.19 15.10
N ALA A 879 -13.77 -64.80 16.28
CA ALA A 879 -12.91 -64.29 17.36
C ALA A 879 -11.50 -64.91 17.38
N SER A 880 -11.13 -65.70 16.37
CA SER A 880 -9.92 -66.54 16.39
C SER A 880 -8.78 -66.15 15.43
N ASP A 881 -8.87 -65.02 14.73
CA ASP A 881 -7.89 -64.62 13.70
C ASP A 881 -6.91 -63.51 14.15
N ASP A 882 -6.30 -63.68 15.33
CA ASP A 882 -5.30 -62.74 15.89
C ASP A 882 -3.89 -62.88 15.25
N ALA A 883 -3.61 -63.93 14.48
CA ALA A 883 -2.23 -64.29 14.13
C ALA A 883 -1.66 -63.66 12.84
N LEU A 884 -2.50 -63.33 11.84
CA LEU A 884 -2.02 -62.84 10.54
C LEU A 884 -1.82 -61.32 10.47
N PHE A 885 -2.35 -60.58 11.46
CA PHE A 885 -2.30 -59.10 11.48
C PHE A 885 -1.17 -58.52 12.34
N MET A 886 -0.57 -59.31 13.24
CA MET A 886 0.54 -58.84 14.09
C MET A 886 1.83 -58.57 13.29
N GLU A 887 2.05 -59.29 12.18
CA GLU A 887 3.19 -59.04 11.27
C GLU A 887 3.02 -57.77 10.41
N THR A 888 1.79 -57.36 10.12
CA THR A 888 1.50 -56.14 9.33
C THR A 888 1.28 -54.90 10.21
N TYR A 889 1.01 -55.08 11.51
CA TYR A 889 0.83 -54.00 12.48
C TYR A 889 2.15 -53.37 12.94
N GLU A 890 3.24 -54.15 13.06
CA GLU A 890 4.58 -53.61 13.39
C GLU A 890 5.19 -52.79 12.24
N ASP A 891 4.88 -53.14 10.98
CA ASP A 891 5.25 -52.36 9.79
C ASP A 891 4.42 -51.07 9.61
N PHE A 892 3.22 -51.02 10.20
CA PHE A 892 2.35 -49.84 10.15
C PHE A 892 2.64 -48.86 11.31
N GLN A 893 2.99 -49.35 12.51
CA GLN A 893 3.41 -48.50 13.64
C GLN A 893 4.72 -47.74 13.37
N SER A 894 5.61 -48.28 12.52
CA SER A 894 6.88 -47.63 12.17
C SER A 894 6.75 -46.46 11.17
N ASN A 895 5.57 -46.26 10.57
CA ASN A 895 5.33 -45.24 9.55
C ASN A 895 4.29 -44.15 9.92
N ILE A 896 3.87 -44.05 11.18
CA ILE A 896 2.91 -43.02 11.64
C ILE A 896 3.62 -42.01 12.54
N SER A 897 3.66 -40.76 12.08
CA SER A 897 4.11 -39.59 12.85
C SER A 897 3.21 -39.34 14.08
N PRO A 898 3.71 -38.82 15.22
CA PRO A 898 2.94 -38.64 16.46
C PRO A 898 1.76 -37.65 16.40
N ASP A 899 1.47 -37.06 15.24
CA ASP A 899 0.49 -35.97 15.06
C ASP A 899 -0.94 -36.43 14.71
N THR A 900 -1.25 -37.72 14.79
CA THR A 900 -2.63 -38.19 14.57
C THR A 900 -3.45 -38.12 15.85
N ASP A 901 -4.37 -37.16 15.85
CA ASP A 901 -5.42 -36.88 16.82
C ASP A 901 -6.03 -38.15 17.45
N LYS A 902 -6.06 -38.22 18.79
CA LYS A 902 -6.63 -39.34 19.56
C LYS A 902 -8.18 -39.42 19.51
N ASN A 903 -8.81 -38.71 18.58
CA ASN A 903 -10.27 -38.58 18.44
C ASN A 903 -10.83 -39.27 17.18
N GLN A 904 -10.29 -40.43 16.79
CA GLN A 904 -11.02 -41.37 15.94
C GLN A 904 -11.59 -42.52 16.76
#